data_AF-A0A2W6TUK6-F1
#
_entry.id   AF-A0A2W6TUK6-F1
#
_cell.length_a   1.000
_cell.length_b   1.000
_cell.length_c   1.000
_cell.angle_alpha   90.00
_cell.angle_beta   90.00
_cell.angle_gamma   90.00
#
_symmetry.space_group_name_H-M   'P 1'
#
loop_
_entity.id
_entity.type
_entity.pdbx_description
1 polymer ?
#
loop_
_entity_poly.entity_id
_entity_poly.type
_entity_poly.pdbx_seq_one_letter_code
_entity_poly.pdbx_strand_id
1 'polypeptide(L)'
;MAHLNAQAGQVESSPDYLPSAPCTMAIPISIASWQPPLAHCLRNVLANPPYQAHLFPQLLAHAARYGEELAKEANDVALRTGQKPELFQLATCLFSFRSAKGQPPIAWTLVWLLLEAHLSGRQTDLISDLAQTIRGLSSGKSSLAHTIADCKGPTQLLAKMGRLKLQNPDLGITGHQNFDSLWRRELEAFCYSLVLRSSSDVIDEDDVDLINAPLYPTILLTDISAGASGEGQDESAWFTSPAIGVDQKIPDSKLRSALDWTTHMSRRSSPDLLRPSDNVLPKDQREWEWRAAIAQAERALVEGDISAVEYGLVRIFAIETGLSRREANNVTFGTTTDGRIPVIDLSIQALRRPEALPQNQFSPAKQDSRWQPTGGEVIFPLTRQLVRLGHLLQEYRDERKLGAATNLLVSAETRSHPKHQSKVRAATASTYRLSLAIHIADKLGIDAAQMAFGETFGLSTAAVFYGRHPALAVANVVESVNNFQGCDQKSRPWEAAANHWLGSRVCPKQPPYANVWSMLAGTTQRPRGRPSDASLMAEWEKRRNRLLIHFLLATGHRPNASVLKLALHDFFPRHALAVVRDKQVDPAHSTRLVCTGWRFIGELESYVKELERITRKSDNRSARTLASSILCASSPLFVLPEGTTEAGSSSIRELLNSLDPLWGERTNLHRHGLGQFLIQNRVDPEHRYFQMGWMPHAHHATSDSAPYPPFKLGHEIAPVIDRWLDECGWQGGCSPKEPTNLIPLQPLDSWAAQRANHGKTIADGYASMKAELLENTRQLEAEVWKKIQNETVRVLFDYDANTLDSRPIFTPLSSDHLPPIDDLQVQGLLTSFSENPYTHMHRHVAARLLRAALLRTAKVHGCRVHLPQVPVISRHQIYSPFLSGSGLAVSQMDALQEAMLQRLPCLQEGGVDTVTELASMTLLSLLMHTTCSSLNDAADALRQADSAEHAASESWQIRVPYRGGHMLLTGDQAVLTARLVKLEGWKHAIEEVTRNDGASLGAFITRIAPALWKQGASNREVAHHFIETANIAKSIRCNGPERLIASGAAAPVIVSNIRAASAADNATIESIGAAQDLDNPAPQMEPPHSCRQEPAHRTVRNIANVMQAFHPDFSGTILGNPVGPPKAKRH
;
A
#
# COMPACT_ATOMS: atom_id res chain seq x y z
N MET A 1 57.51 -63.96 -55.09
CA MET A 1 56.10 -63.53 -54.92
C MET A 1 56.10 -62.06 -54.59
N ALA A 2 55.23 -61.31 -55.25
CA ALA A 2 55.51 -59.98 -55.75
C ALA A 2 54.91 -58.86 -54.89
N HIS A 3 55.62 -57.74 -54.81
CA HIS A 3 55.03 -56.41 -54.65
C HIS A 3 55.84 -55.41 -55.49
N LEU A 4 55.18 -54.80 -56.47
CA LEU A 4 55.67 -53.65 -57.23
C LEU A 4 54.49 -52.76 -57.66
N ASN A 5 54.73 -51.47 -57.52
CA ASN A 5 54.50 -50.39 -58.48
C ASN A 5 53.10 -49.78 -58.73
N ALA A 6 53.01 -48.51 -58.28
CA ALA A 6 53.16 -47.27 -59.05
C ALA A 6 52.02 -46.70 -59.94
N GLN A 7 51.95 -45.36 -59.85
CA GLN A 7 51.42 -44.31 -60.74
C GLN A 7 49.93 -43.85 -60.65
N ALA A 8 49.82 -42.54 -60.36
CA ALA A 8 49.10 -41.46 -61.06
C ALA A 8 47.55 -41.35 -61.10
N GLY A 9 47.03 -40.18 -60.68
CA GLY A 9 46.18 -39.31 -61.52
C GLY A 9 44.72 -39.02 -61.12
N GLN A 10 44.41 -37.72 -60.89
CA GLN A 10 43.11 -36.99 -61.04
C GLN A 10 41.93 -37.39 -60.09
N VAL A 11 40.90 -36.59 -59.77
CA VAL A 11 40.11 -35.52 -60.44
C VAL A 11 39.45 -34.61 -59.37
N GLU A 12 39.18 -33.34 -59.72
CA GLU A 12 38.38 -32.33 -58.98
C GLU A 12 36.89 -32.70 -58.84
N SER A 13 36.27 -32.41 -57.69
CA SER A 13 34.81 -32.24 -57.56
C SER A 13 34.45 -31.23 -56.46
N SER A 14 33.48 -30.37 -56.80
CA SER A 14 32.83 -29.28 -56.06
C SER A 14 32.65 -29.42 -54.54
N PRO A 15 32.54 -28.29 -53.79
CA PRO A 15 32.40 -28.32 -52.34
C PRO A 15 30.98 -28.72 -51.96
N ASP A 16 30.88 -29.93 -51.40
CA ASP A 16 29.69 -30.38 -50.70
C ASP A 16 29.37 -29.47 -49.51
N TYR A 17 28.09 -29.12 -49.44
CA TYR A 17 27.42 -28.48 -48.31
C TYR A 17 27.73 -29.22 -47.01
N LEU A 18 28.43 -28.55 -46.10
CA LEU A 18 28.55 -29.00 -44.71
C LEU A 18 27.21 -28.77 -43.97
N PRO A 19 26.80 -29.70 -43.09
CA PRO A 19 25.51 -29.65 -42.40
C PRO A 19 25.47 -28.55 -41.33
N SER A 20 24.43 -27.71 -41.42
CA SER A 20 23.86 -26.81 -40.40
C SER A 20 24.74 -26.41 -39.21
N ALA A 21 25.46 -25.30 -39.35
CA ALA A 21 25.99 -24.53 -38.22
C ALA A 21 24.83 -23.77 -37.51
N PRO A 22 24.87 -23.61 -36.18
CA PRO A 22 23.85 -22.86 -35.44
C PRO A 22 23.92 -21.37 -35.83
N CYS A 23 22.75 -20.82 -36.16
CA CYS A 23 22.60 -19.50 -36.77
C CYS A 23 22.89 -18.37 -35.78
N THR A 24 24.12 -17.88 -35.78
CA THR A 24 24.47 -16.56 -35.24
C THR A 24 23.90 -15.45 -36.13
N MET A 25 22.64 -15.04 -35.89
CA MET A 25 21.91 -13.91 -36.53
C MET A 25 21.92 -13.80 -38.08
N ALA A 26 22.41 -14.79 -38.84
CA ALA A 26 22.74 -14.62 -40.26
C ALA A 26 23.66 -13.41 -40.52
N ILE A 27 24.57 -13.09 -39.58
CA ILE A 27 25.67 -12.16 -39.88
C ILE A 27 26.62 -12.94 -40.80
N PRO A 28 26.80 -12.55 -42.07
CA PRO A 28 27.68 -13.27 -42.98
C PRO A 28 29.11 -13.11 -42.48
N ILE A 29 29.65 -14.12 -41.80
CA ILE A 29 31.04 -14.13 -41.34
C ILE A 29 31.66 -15.39 -41.93
N SER A 30 32.47 -15.24 -42.97
CA SER A 30 33.22 -16.34 -43.60
C SER A 30 34.41 -16.82 -42.76
N ILE A 31 34.53 -16.34 -41.52
CA ILE A 31 35.67 -16.54 -40.63
C ILE A 31 35.21 -17.29 -39.39
N ALA A 32 35.35 -18.62 -39.40
CA ALA A 32 34.91 -19.48 -38.30
C ALA A 32 35.50 -19.10 -36.92
N SER A 33 36.72 -18.56 -36.87
CA SER A 33 37.39 -18.15 -35.62
C SER A 33 36.75 -16.94 -34.93
N TRP A 34 35.86 -16.21 -35.60
CA TRP A 34 35.17 -15.04 -35.04
C TRP A 34 33.86 -15.41 -34.33
N GLN A 35 33.33 -16.62 -34.54
CA GLN A 35 32.03 -17.02 -33.98
C GLN A 35 32.02 -17.02 -32.44
N PRO A 36 32.99 -17.62 -31.72
CA PRO A 36 32.93 -17.63 -30.24
C PRO A 36 33.09 -16.23 -29.60
N PRO A 37 34.00 -15.35 -30.07
CA PRO A 37 34.07 -13.97 -29.58
C PRO A 37 32.84 -13.13 -29.94
N LEU A 38 32.22 -13.38 -31.09
CA LEU A 38 31.00 -12.67 -31.49
C LEU A 38 29.79 -13.11 -30.66
N ALA A 39 29.64 -14.42 -30.40
CA ALA A 39 28.64 -14.95 -29.49
C ALA A 39 28.80 -14.36 -28.08
N HIS A 40 30.04 -14.19 -27.61
CA HIS A 40 30.34 -13.50 -26.36
C HIS A 40 29.88 -12.04 -26.38
N CYS A 41 30.16 -11.29 -27.45
CA CYS A 41 29.74 -9.90 -27.57
C CYS A 41 28.21 -9.75 -27.65
N LEU A 42 27.52 -10.63 -28.38
CA LEU A 42 26.07 -10.66 -28.48
C LEU A 42 25.41 -10.99 -27.15
N ARG A 43 25.95 -11.98 -26.43
CA ARG A 43 25.51 -12.28 -25.07
C ARG A 43 25.64 -11.06 -24.16
N ASN A 44 26.75 -10.33 -24.26
CA ASN A 44 26.97 -9.12 -23.46
C ASN A 44 26.00 -7.99 -23.85
N VAL A 45 25.72 -7.79 -25.13
CA VAL A 45 24.72 -6.82 -25.61
C VAL A 45 23.31 -7.17 -25.13
N LEU A 46 22.92 -8.45 -25.19
CA LEU A 46 21.61 -8.90 -24.73
C LEU A 46 21.47 -8.86 -23.20
N ALA A 47 22.58 -9.07 -22.47
CA ALA A 47 22.61 -8.95 -21.01
C ALA A 47 22.55 -7.50 -20.49
N ASN A 48 22.75 -6.50 -21.37
CA ASN A 48 22.70 -5.08 -21.05
C ASN A 48 21.62 -4.35 -21.88
N PRO A 49 20.33 -4.67 -21.67
CA PRO A 49 19.24 -4.08 -22.43
C PRO A 49 19.06 -2.58 -22.16
N PRO A 50 18.66 -1.77 -23.16
CA PRO A 50 18.15 -0.43 -22.91
C PRO A 50 16.87 -0.49 -22.06
N TYR A 51 16.55 0.62 -21.37
CA TYR A 51 15.37 0.73 -20.49
C TYR A 51 14.06 0.35 -21.20
N GLN A 52 13.99 0.57 -22.52
CA GLN A 52 12.85 0.26 -23.35
C GLN A 52 13.08 -0.95 -24.27
N ALA A 53 13.77 -1.98 -23.77
CA ALA A 53 14.04 -3.21 -24.52
C ALA A 53 12.79 -3.91 -25.09
N HIS A 54 11.63 -3.75 -24.46
CA HIS A 54 10.34 -4.25 -24.98
C HIS A 54 9.95 -3.67 -26.36
N LEU A 55 10.57 -2.57 -26.80
CA LEU A 55 10.33 -1.97 -28.12
C LEU A 55 11.10 -2.67 -29.26
N PHE A 56 11.90 -3.70 -28.97
CA PHE A 56 12.77 -4.40 -29.93
C PHE A 56 12.31 -5.86 -30.11
N PRO A 57 11.13 -6.10 -30.70
CA PRO A 57 10.50 -7.41 -30.72
C PRO A 57 11.29 -8.45 -31.49
N GLN A 58 11.97 -8.07 -32.58
CA GLN A 58 12.75 -9.03 -33.38
C GLN A 58 14.00 -9.48 -32.63
N LEU A 59 14.68 -8.54 -31.98
CA LEU A 59 15.84 -8.85 -31.15
C LEU A 59 15.47 -9.68 -29.92
N LEU A 60 14.34 -9.40 -29.28
CA LEU A 60 13.84 -10.20 -28.16
C LEU A 60 13.40 -11.60 -28.59
N ALA A 61 12.72 -11.73 -29.74
CA ALA A 61 12.38 -13.03 -30.31
C ALA A 61 13.63 -13.84 -30.66
N HIS A 62 14.67 -13.18 -31.19
CA HIS A 62 15.96 -13.79 -31.46
C HIS A 62 16.65 -14.26 -30.18
N ALA A 63 16.70 -13.41 -29.13
CA ALA A 63 17.26 -13.76 -27.84
C ALA A 63 16.52 -14.93 -27.17
N ALA A 64 15.19 -14.96 -27.27
CA ALA A 64 14.38 -16.05 -26.72
C ALA A 64 14.61 -17.38 -27.46
N ARG A 65 14.86 -17.34 -28.77
CA ARG A 65 15.06 -18.54 -29.59
C ARG A 65 16.49 -19.09 -29.51
N TYR A 66 17.50 -18.23 -29.41
CA TYR A 66 18.92 -18.63 -29.55
C TYR A 66 19.81 -18.25 -28.36
N GLY A 67 19.25 -17.67 -27.29
CA GLY A 67 20.02 -17.19 -26.13
C GLY A 67 20.82 -18.30 -25.42
N GLU A 68 20.28 -19.52 -25.33
CA GLU A 68 21.01 -20.66 -24.75
C GLU A 68 22.17 -21.14 -25.62
N GLU A 69 22.02 -21.11 -26.94
CA GLU A 69 23.08 -21.47 -27.88
C GLU A 69 24.20 -20.42 -27.85
N LEU A 70 23.83 -19.14 -27.89
CA LEU A 70 24.78 -18.02 -27.72
C LEU A 70 25.54 -18.11 -26.39
N ALA A 71 24.90 -18.55 -25.31
CA ALA A 71 25.56 -18.74 -24.02
C ALA A 71 26.55 -19.91 -24.00
N LYS A 72 26.26 -21.00 -24.75
CA LYS A 72 27.14 -22.17 -24.89
C LYS A 72 28.35 -21.88 -25.77
N GLU A 73 28.19 -21.06 -26.81
CA GLU A 73 29.24 -20.73 -27.77
C GLU A 73 30.10 -19.52 -27.39
N ALA A 74 29.63 -18.69 -26.46
CA ALA A 74 30.33 -17.50 -26.00
C ALA A 74 31.69 -17.84 -25.36
N ASN A 75 32.79 -17.47 -26.04
CA ASN A 75 34.14 -17.62 -25.53
C ASN A 75 34.96 -16.33 -25.71
N ASP A 76 35.61 -15.88 -24.64
CA ASP A 76 36.34 -14.61 -24.57
C ASP A 76 37.79 -14.74 -25.10
N VAL A 77 38.00 -15.39 -26.25
CA VAL A 77 39.34 -15.57 -26.84
C VAL A 77 39.78 -14.31 -27.60
N ALA A 78 41.05 -13.91 -27.48
CA ALA A 78 41.60 -12.76 -28.21
C ALA A 78 41.51 -12.94 -29.74
N LEU A 79 41.00 -11.94 -30.45
CA LEU A 79 40.97 -11.92 -31.92
C LEU A 79 42.40 -11.87 -32.46
N ARG A 80 42.79 -12.84 -33.31
CA ARG A 80 44.09 -12.79 -34.00
C ARG A 80 44.04 -11.68 -35.05
N THR A 81 44.93 -10.69 -34.91
CA THR A 81 44.96 -9.38 -35.58
C THR A 81 45.29 -9.38 -37.09
N GLY A 82 45.11 -10.51 -37.79
CA GLY A 82 45.55 -10.67 -39.18
C GLY A 82 44.48 -10.51 -40.27
N GLN A 83 43.22 -10.19 -39.94
CA GLN A 83 42.11 -10.24 -40.92
C GLN A 83 41.39 -8.91 -41.04
N LYS A 84 41.13 -8.47 -42.28
CA LYS A 84 40.56 -7.16 -42.66
C LYS A 84 39.15 -6.96 -42.05
N PRO A 85 39.00 -6.24 -40.92
CA PRO A 85 37.71 -6.10 -40.22
C PRO A 85 36.71 -5.23 -40.98
N GLU A 86 37.22 -4.44 -41.92
CA GLU A 86 36.47 -3.43 -42.66
C GLU A 86 35.37 -4.02 -43.57
N LEU A 87 35.48 -5.29 -43.95
CA LEU A 87 34.47 -5.99 -44.76
C LEU A 87 33.23 -6.44 -43.96
N PHE A 88 33.30 -6.46 -42.62
CA PHE A 88 32.23 -6.94 -41.73
C PHE A 88 31.92 -5.92 -40.64
N GLN A 89 31.26 -4.83 -41.04
CA GLN A 89 31.06 -3.66 -40.18
C GLN A 89 30.22 -3.93 -38.93
N LEU A 90 29.18 -4.77 -39.03
CA LEU A 90 28.34 -5.15 -37.89
C LEU A 90 29.12 -5.98 -36.86
N ALA A 91 29.87 -6.99 -37.32
CA ALA A 91 30.72 -7.80 -36.44
C ALA A 91 31.81 -6.96 -35.75
N THR A 92 32.45 -6.06 -36.51
CA THR A 92 33.46 -5.13 -35.98
C THR A 92 32.87 -4.15 -34.96
N CYS A 93 31.64 -3.69 -35.16
CA CYS A 93 30.93 -2.88 -34.17
C CYS A 93 30.64 -3.67 -32.89
N LEU A 94 30.14 -4.91 -33.01
CA LEU A 94 29.82 -5.75 -31.86
C LEU A 94 31.06 -6.07 -31.01
N PHE A 95 32.24 -6.23 -31.62
CA PHE A 95 33.49 -6.42 -30.85
C PHE A 95 33.84 -5.24 -29.93
N SER A 96 33.30 -4.04 -30.18
CA SER A 96 33.46 -2.90 -29.25
C SER A 96 32.64 -3.05 -27.94
N PHE A 97 31.73 -4.02 -27.87
CA PHE A 97 30.91 -4.36 -26.69
C PHE A 97 31.39 -5.62 -25.96
N ARG A 98 32.64 -6.04 -26.20
CA ARG A 98 33.24 -7.19 -25.53
C ARG A 98 33.34 -7.03 -24.02
N SER A 99 33.50 -5.80 -23.51
CA SER A 99 33.41 -5.47 -22.09
C SER A 99 32.27 -4.48 -21.84
N ALA A 100 31.50 -4.70 -20.77
CA ALA A 100 30.48 -3.76 -20.34
C ALA A 100 31.06 -2.50 -19.64
N LYS A 101 32.33 -2.54 -19.21
CA LYS A 101 32.98 -1.42 -18.52
C LYS A 101 33.30 -0.29 -19.49
N GLY A 102 32.74 0.90 -19.26
CA GLY A 102 33.10 2.15 -19.95
C GLY A 102 32.18 2.57 -21.10
N GLN A 103 31.14 1.79 -21.43
CA GLN A 103 30.18 2.14 -22.49
C GLN A 103 29.07 3.07 -21.96
N PRO A 104 28.80 4.23 -22.61
CA PRO A 104 27.71 5.11 -22.20
C PRO A 104 26.33 4.47 -22.50
N PRO A 105 25.26 4.82 -21.76
CA PRO A 105 23.93 4.25 -21.96
C PRO A 105 23.38 4.34 -23.41
N ILE A 106 23.74 5.41 -24.13
CA ILE A 106 23.38 5.55 -25.54
C ILE A 106 24.00 4.48 -26.43
N ALA A 107 25.21 3.99 -26.12
CA ALA A 107 25.87 2.97 -26.94
C ALA A 107 25.06 1.66 -26.94
N TRP A 108 24.50 1.28 -25.78
CA TRP A 108 23.61 0.13 -25.65
C TRP A 108 22.29 0.33 -26.41
N THR A 109 21.73 1.54 -26.34
CA THR A 109 20.50 1.87 -27.09
C THR A 109 20.73 1.81 -28.61
N LEU A 110 21.86 2.36 -29.10
CA LEU A 110 22.17 2.38 -30.52
C LEU A 110 22.55 0.99 -31.05
N VAL A 111 23.25 0.15 -30.28
CA VAL A 111 23.55 -1.23 -30.72
C VAL A 111 22.30 -2.09 -30.76
N TRP A 112 21.33 -1.89 -29.85
CA TRP A 112 20.03 -2.55 -29.94
C TRP A 112 19.22 -2.07 -31.16
N LEU A 113 19.26 -0.78 -31.49
CA LEU A 113 18.66 -0.25 -32.74
C LEU A 113 19.33 -0.84 -33.99
N LEU A 114 20.66 -0.99 -33.97
CA LEU A 114 21.43 -1.60 -35.04
C LEU A 114 21.02 -3.06 -35.28
N LEU A 115 20.90 -3.84 -34.20
CA LEU A 115 20.51 -5.24 -34.27
C LEU A 115 19.05 -5.43 -34.69
N GLU A 116 18.14 -4.61 -34.18
CA GLU A 116 16.73 -4.65 -34.60
C GLU A 116 16.56 -4.24 -36.07
N ALA A 117 17.32 -3.24 -36.55
CA ALA A 117 17.34 -2.86 -37.95
C ALA A 117 17.86 -4.01 -38.85
N HIS A 118 18.92 -4.69 -38.40
CA HIS A 118 19.47 -5.86 -39.08
C HIS A 118 18.47 -7.02 -39.16
N LEU A 119 17.88 -7.41 -38.04
CA LEU A 119 16.89 -8.49 -37.96
C LEU A 119 15.58 -8.16 -38.70
N SER A 120 15.25 -6.88 -38.83
CA SER A 120 14.09 -6.40 -39.60
C SER A 120 14.35 -6.32 -41.11
N GLY A 121 15.54 -6.67 -41.60
CA GLY A 121 15.88 -6.65 -43.03
C GLY A 121 15.93 -5.24 -43.64
N ARG A 122 16.27 -4.21 -42.86
CA ARG A 122 16.39 -2.81 -43.34
C ARG A 122 17.64 -2.60 -44.21
N GLN A 123 17.69 -1.47 -44.92
CA GLN A 123 18.77 -1.14 -45.87
C GLN A 123 20.17 -1.22 -45.23
N THR A 124 21.14 -1.76 -45.99
CA THR A 124 22.54 -1.92 -45.58
C THR A 124 23.21 -0.60 -45.15
N ASP A 125 22.76 0.52 -45.71
CA ASP A 125 23.34 1.84 -45.46
C ASP A 125 23.04 2.35 -44.03
N LEU A 126 21.82 2.14 -43.52
CA LEU A 126 21.47 2.44 -42.11
C LEU A 126 22.34 1.65 -41.14
N ILE A 127 22.55 0.37 -41.41
CA ILE A 127 23.34 -0.53 -40.57
C ILE A 127 24.81 -0.12 -40.60
N SER A 128 25.35 0.20 -41.78
CA SER A 128 26.72 0.68 -41.99
C SER A 128 26.99 1.99 -41.24
N ASP A 129 26.16 3.01 -41.47
CA ASP A 129 26.34 4.35 -40.88
C ASP A 129 26.16 4.35 -39.35
N LEU A 130 25.21 3.54 -38.86
CA LEU A 130 24.99 3.39 -37.42
C LEU A 130 26.13 2.61 -36.75
N ALA A 131 26.63 1.54 -37.38
CA ALA A 131 27.78 0.79 -36.89
C ALA A 131 29.07 1.64 -36.84
N GLN A 132 29.27 2.53 -37.83
CA GLN A 132 30.38 3.49 -37.81
C GLN A 132 30.25 4.51 -36.69
N THR A 133 29.04 5.04 -36.48
CA THR A 133 28.74 5.99 -35.39
C THR A 133 29.02 5.37 -34.02
N ILE A 134 28.55 4.14 -33.79
CA ILE A 134 28.74 3.43 -32.52
C ILE A 134 30.22 3.13 -32.25
N ARG A 135 30.99 2.75 -33.27
CA ARG A 135 32.45 2.57 -33.13
C ARG A 135 33.15 3.87 -32.73
N GLY A 136 32.72 5.01 -33.30
CA GLY A 136 33.20 6.34 -32.92
C GLY A 136 32.90 6.69 -31.46
N LEU A 137 31.71 6.34 -30.96
CA LEU A 137 31.30 6.53 -29.56
C LEU A 137 32.19 5.75 -28.57
N SER A 138 32.49 4.48 -28.88
CA SER A 138 33.34 3.62 -28.04
C SER A 138 34.80 4.12 -27.89
N SER A 139 35.25 5.03 -28.77
CA SER A 139 36.60 5.62 -28.72
C SER A 139 36.74 6.81 -27.75
N GLY A 140 35.65 7.27 -27.14
CA GLY A 140 35.64 8.36 -26.16
C GLY A 140 35.85 9.77 -26.73
N LYS A 141 35.98 9.93 -28.06
CA LYS A 141 36.24 11.20 -28.75
C LYS A 141 35.04 11.79 -29.50
N SER A 142 33.85 11.21 -29.37
CA SER A 142 32.65 11.65 -30.11
C SER A 142 31.88 12.75 -29.38
N SER A 143 31.48 13.80 -30.09
CA SER A 143 30.57 14.84 -29.57
C SER A 143 29.23 14.28 -29.07
N LEU A 144 28.80 13.12 -29.60
CA LEU A 144 27.60 12.42 -29.15
C LEU A 144 27.67 11.96 -27.69
N ALA A 145 28.87 11.66 -27.19
CA ALA A 145 29.09 11.23 -25.81
C ALA A 145 28.85 12.37 -24.78
N HIS A 146 28.75 13.62 -25.21
CA HIS A 146 28.40 14.75 -24.35
C HIS A 146 26.97 15.23 -24.57
N THR A 147 26.41 14.98 -25.75
CA THR A 147 25.10 15.52 -26.15
C THR A 147 23.92 14.59 -25.86
N ILE A 148 24.10 13.27 -26.06
CA ILE A 148 23.02 12.27 -25.94
C ILE A 148 23.40 11.04 -25.09
N ALA A 149 24.52 11.08 -24.34
CA ALA A 149 25.03 9.93 -23.62
C ALA A 149 24.06 9.29 -22.61
N ASP A 150 23.22 10.09 -21.96
CA ASP A 150 22.30 9.64 -20.92
C ASP A 150 21.02 8.99 -21.47
N CYS A 151 20.81 8.97 -22.79
CA CYS A 151 19.64 8.38 -23.40
C CYS A 151 19.66 6.84 -23.25
N LYS A 152 18.68 6.30 -22.52
CA LYS A 152 18.56 4.86 -22.19
C LYS A 152 17.54 4.11 -23.05
N GLY A 153 17.01 4.71 -24.12
CA GLY A 153 16.03 4.07 -24.99
C GLY A 153 15.51 4.98 -26.12
N PRO A 154 14.76 4.43 -27.10
CA PRO A 154 14.27 5.16 -28.27
C PRO A 154 13.42 6.41 -27.95
N THR A 155 12.54 6.38 -26.94
CA THR A 155 11.71 7.53 -26.58
C THR A 155 12.53 8.67 -25.98
N GLN A 156 13.50 8.35 -25.12
CA GLN A 156 14.41 9.37 -24.56
C GLN A 156 15.29 9.97 -25.66
N LEU A 157 15.76 9.14 -26.60
CA LEU A 157 16.54 9.59 -27.75
C LEU A 157 15.71 10.53 -28.65
N LEU A 158 14.47 10.16 -28.99
CA LEU A 158 13.53 11.01 -29.75
C LEU A 158 13.28 12.35 -29.05
N ALA A 159 12.97 12.32 -27.75
CA ALA A 159 12.68 13.53 -26.97
C ALA A 159 13.92 14.44 -26.80
N LYS A 160 15.11 13.86 -26.68
CA LYS A 160 16.37 14.62 -26.58
C LYS A 160 16.75 15.24 -27.92
N MET A 161 16.65 14.49 -29.02
CA MET A 161 16.93 14.97 -30.37
C MET A 161 15.94 16.06 -30.81
N GLY A 162 14.65 15.94 -30.46
CA GLY A 162 13.65 16.97 -30.70
C GLY A 162 13.95 18.29 -29.99
N ARG A 163 14.40 18.24 -28.73
CA ARG A 163 14.83 19.42 -27.97
C ARG A 163 16.06 20.08 -28.58
N LEU A 164 17.06 19.30 -28.97
CA LEU A 164 18.29 19.80 -29.57
C LEU A 164 18.05 20.47 -30.93
N LYS A 165 17.15 19.90 -31.75
CA LYS A 165 16.73 20.47 -33.03
C LYS A 165 16.09 21.87 -32.89
N LEU A 166 15.43 22.14 -31.76
CA LEU A 166 14.82 23.44 -31.45
C LEU A 166 15.84 24.48 -30.93
N GLN A 167 16.95 24.03 -30.33
CA GLN A 167 17.92 24.92 -29.66
C GLN A 167 19.00 25.46 -30.60
N ASN A 168 19.39 24.72 -31.65
CA ASN A 168 20.45 25.14 -32.57
C ASN A 168 20.16 24.68 -34.02
N PRO A 169 19.27 25.36 -34.77
CA PRO A 169 18.98 24.99 -36.16
C PRO A 169 20.20 25.14 -37.09
N ASP A 170 21.13 26.05 -36.78
CA ASP A 170 22.22 26.47 -37.68
C ASP A 170 23.54 25.66 -37.52
N LEU A 171 23.71 24.90 -36.43
CA LEU A 171 24.97 24.20 -36.09
C LEU A 171 24.90 22.65 -36.16
N GLY A 172 23.78 22.09 -36.64
CA GLY A 172 23.50 20.66 -36.56
C GLY A 172 22.81 20.27 -35.25
N ILE A 173 22.08 19.15 -35.23
CA ILE A 173 21.26 18.72 -34.08
C ILE A 173 22.16 18.31 -32.91
N THR A 174 23.21 17.53 -33.17
CA THR A 174 24.15 17.07 -32.14
C THR A 174 25.56 17.60 -32.32
N GLY A 175 25.82 18.32 -33.41
CA GLY A 175 27.16 18.71 -33.84
C GLY A 175 27.97 17.56 -34.47
N HIS A 176 27.35 16.39 -34.66
CA HIS A 176 27.96 15.24 -35.33
C HIS A 176 27.33 15.03 -36.71
N GLN A 177 27.93 15.63 -37.75
CA GLN A 177 27.34 15.71 -39.10
C GLN A 177 26.80 14.38 -39.64
N ASN A 178 27.54 13.28 -39.49
CA ASN A 178 27.13 11.97 -39.98
C ASN A 178 25.93 11.39 -39.21
N PHE A 179 25.85 11.65 -37.89
CA PHE A 179 24.74 11.15 -37.08
C PHE A 179 23.49 12.02 -37.28
N ASP A 180 23.66 13.33 -37.43
CA ASP A 180 22.56 14.24 -37.73
C ASP A 180 21.96 13.97 -39.12
N SER A 181 22.80 13.62 -40.09
CA SER A 181 22.36 13.16 -41.41
C SER A 181 21.60 11.84 -41.32
N LEU A 182 22.15 10.83 -40.63
CA LEU A 182 21.51 9.54 -40.39
C LEU A 182 20.17 9.66 -39.66
N TRP A 183 20.12 10.54 -38.65
CA TRP A 183 18.94 10.85 -37.86
C TRP A 183 17.80 11.36 -38.74
N ARG A 184 18.06 12.40 -39.54
CA ARG A 184 17.07 13.01 -40.44
C ARG A 184 16.63 12.08 -41.57
N ARG A 185 17.56 11.28 -42.10
CA ARG A 185 17.27 10.39 -43.23
C ARG A 185 16.35 9.26 -42.81
N GLU A 186 16.69 8.52 -41.75
CA GLU A 186 16.02 7.25 -41.44
C GLU A 186 15.91 6.90 -39.95
N LEU A 187 16.88 7.26 -39.11
CA LEU A 187 16.92 6.76 -37.74
C LEU A 187 15.81 7.38 -36.85
N GLU A 188 15.38 8.61 -37.12
CA GLU A 188 14.22 9.24 -36.46
C GLU A 188 12.94 8.44 -36.76
N ALA A 189 12.65 8.18 -38.04
CA ALA A 189 11.49 7.42 -38.47
C ALA A 189 11.51 5.98 -37.93
N PHE A 190 12.70 5.36 -37.88
CA PHE A 190 12.85 4.02 -37.32
C PHE A 190 12.54 3.98 -35.81
N CYS A 191 13.08 4.92 -35.03
CA CYS A 191 12.76 5.04 -33.59
C CYS A 191 11.27 5.30 -33.37
N TYR A 192 10.65 6.18 -34.17
CA TYR A 192 9.21 6.42 -34.13
C TYR A 192 8.42 5.14 -34.43
N SER A 193 8.83 4.35 -35.41
CA SER A 193 8.14 3.11 -35.76
C SER A 193 8.15 2.06 -34.64
N LEU A 194 9.25 1.97 -33.87
CA LEU A 194 9.33 1.05 -32.73
C LEU A 194 8.43 1.50 -31.56
N VAL A 195 8.36 2.81 -31.30
CA VAL A 195 7.49 3.38 -30.26
C VAL A 195 6.01 3.31 -30.67
N LEU A 196 5.69 3.48 -31.95
CA LEU A 196 4.32 3.37 -32.46
C LEU A 196 3.84 1.92 -32.49
N ARG A 197 4.70 0.94 -32.79
CA ARG A 197 4.34 -0.49 -32.77
C ARG A 197 3.92 -0.97 -31.39
N SER A 198 4.58 -0.57 -30.32
CA SER A 198 4.14 -0.88 -28.95
C SER A 198 2.83 -0.19 -28.54
N SER A 199 2.44 0.84 -29.29
CA SER A 199 1.18 1.57 -29.12
C SER A 199 0.06 1.03 -30.02
N SER A 200 0.38 0.10 -30.94
CA SER A 200 -0.45 -0.29 -32.10
C SER A 200 -0.82 -1.78 -32.16
N ASP A 201 -0.59 -2.58 -31.12
CA ASP A 201 -1.10 -3.97 -31.03
C ASP A 201 -2.64 -4.04 -30.83
N VAL A 202 -3.37 -3.10 -31.41
CA VAL A 202 -4.84 -3.03 -31.43
C VAL A 202 -5.28 -2.68 -32.85
N ILE A 203 -5.23 -3.67 -33.74
CA ILE A 203 -6.10 -3.71 -34.91
C ILE A 203 -6.51 -5.18 -35.06
N ASP A 204 -7.77 -5.49 -34.71
CA ASP A 204 -8.55 -6.45 -35.47
C ASP A 204 -9.77 -5.67 -35.99
N GLU A 205 -9.92 -5.72 -37.31
CA GLU A 205 -11.08 -5.32 -38.07
C GLU A 205 -12.09 -6.45 -37.90
N ASP A 206 -13.17 -6.23 -37.12
CA ASP A 206 -14.49 -6.87 -37.23
C ASP A 206 -15.22 -6.75 -35.89
N ASP A 207 -15.87 -5.60 -35.65
CA ASP A 207 -16.88 -5.45 -34.59
C ASP A 207 -17.78 -4.25 -34.92
N VAL A 208 -18.65 -4.43 -35.93
CA VAL A 208 -19.63 -3.40 -36.37
C VAL A 208 -21.04 -3.64 -35.80
N ASP A 209 -21.35 -4.77 -35.18
CA ASP A 209 -22.77 -5.17 -35.00
C ASP A 209 -23.35 -5.17 -33.57
N LEU A 210 -22.73 -4.54 -32.55
CA LEU A 210 -23.27 -4.57 -31.17
C LEU A 210 -23.51 -3.20 -30.51
N ILE A 211 -24.03 -2.21 -31.26
CA ILE A 211 -24.32 -0.86 -30.75
C ILE A 211 -25.66 -0.73 -29.97
N ASN A 212 -26.52 -1.77 -29.92
CA ASN A 212 -27.90 -1.60 -29.41
C ASN A 212 -28.28 -2.31 -28.10
N ALA A 213 -27.33 -2.76 -27.27
CA ALA A 213 -27.68 -3.30 -25.94
C ALA A 213 -27.85 -2.16 -24.90
N PRO A 214 -28.96 -2.10 -24.14
CA PRO A 214 -29.16 -1.09 -23.11
C PRO A 214 -28.17 -1.30 -21.95
N LEU A 215 -27.20 -0.39 -21.83
CA LEU A 215 -26.17 -0.43 -20.80
C LEU A 215 -26.71 0.09 -19.47
N TYR A 216 -26.90 -0.80 -18.50
CA TYR A 216 -27.00 -0.43 -17.08
C TYR A 216 -25.59 -0.03 -16.57
N PRO A 217 -25.48 1.06 -15.77
CA PRO A 217 -24.21 1.52 -15.23
C PRO A 217 -23.86 0.71 -13.99
N THR A 218 -23.09 -0.38 -14.14
CA THR A 218 -22.60 -1.14 -12.98
C THR A 218 -21.11 -1.44 -13.12
N ILE A 219 -20.28 -0.46 -12.79
CA ILE A 219 -19.06 -0.70 -11.99
C ILE A 219 -19.36 0.09 -10.71
N LEU A 220 -20.21 -0.46 -9.85
CA LEU A 220 -20.46 0.12 -8.54
C LEU A 220 -19.40 -0.38 -7.58
N LEU A 221 -19.01 0.50 -6.65
CA LEU A 221 -18.36 0.17 -5.39
C LEU A 221 -18.91 -1.15 -4.88
N THR A 222 -18.03 -2.14 -4.72
CA THR A 222 -18.33 -3.57 -4.49
C THR A 222 -19.75 -3.89 -4.02
N ASP A 223 -20.42 -4.64 -4.88
CA ASP A 223 -21.76 -5.16 -4.76
C ASP A 223 -21.95 -6.08 -3.52
N ILE A 224 -22.66 -5.59 -2.50
CA ILE A 224 -23.28 -6.36 -1.40
C ILE A 224 -24.81 -6.30 -1.59
N SER A 225 -25.57 -7.42 -1.55
CA SER A 225 -27.05 -7.43 -1.61
C SER A 225 -27.74 -7.65 -0.25
N ALA A 226 -28.94 -7.09 -0.12
CA ALA A 226 -29.64 -6.82 1.12
C ALA A 226 -30.34 -8.10 1.60
N GLY A 227 -29.76 -8.75 2.61
CA GLY A 227 -30.25 -10.05 3.09
C GLY A 227 -29.89 -10.39 4.52
N ALA A 228 -29.51 -9.40 5.34
CA ALA A 228 -29.51 -9.51 6.79
C ALA A 228 -29.75 -8.10 7.33
N SER A 229 -30.53 -7.96 8.39
CA SER A 229 -30.70 -6.71 9.15
C SER A 229 -29.43 -6.30 9.93
N GLY A 230 -28.26 -6.49 9.30
CA GLY A 230 -26.95 -6.07 9.76
C GLY A 230 -26.21 -5.44 8.59
N GLU A 231 -25.86 -4.16 8.74
CA GLU A 231 -25.02 -3.41 7.81
C GLU A 231 -23.71 -4.18 7.50
N GLY A 232 -23.26 -4.06 6.25
CA GLY A 232 -22.18 -4.78 5.56
C GLY A 232 -21.12 -5.53 6.40
N GLN A 233 -20.95 -6.81 6.12
CA GLN A 233 -19.71 -7.52 6.43
C GLN A 233 -18.58 -6.96 5.55
N ASP A 234 -17.74 -6.09 6.11
CA ASP A 234 -16.56 -5.53 5.43
C ASP A 234 -15.58 -6.63 4.95
N GLU A 235 -15.25 -6.61 3.66
CA GLU A 235 -14.37 -7.56 2.92
C GLU A 235 -12.88 -7.47 3.29
N SER A 236 -12.54 -7.48 4.57
CA SER A 236 -11.17 -7.20 5.00
C SER A 236 -10.24 -8.42 5.07
N ALA A 237 -10.78 -9.64 4.98
CA ALA A 237 -9.98 -10.87 4.89
C ALA A 237 -9.56 -11.20 3.46
N TRP A 238 -10.31 -10.67 2.49
CA TRP A 238 -10.34 -11.12 1.11
C TRP A 238 -9.80 -10.01 0.21
N PHE A 239 -8.80 -10.34 -0.59
CA PHE A 239 -8.14 -9.43 -1.50
C PHE A 239 -8.52 -9.81 -2.91
N THR A 240 -8.99 -8.87 -3.71
CA THR A 240 -9.19 -9.13 -5.13
C THR A 240 -7.84 -9.35 -5.82
N SER A 241 -7.74 -10.39 -6.64
CA SER A 241 -6.66 -10.49 -7.62
C SER A 241 -6.85 -9.41 -8.69
N PRO A 242 -5.80 -8.75 -9.19
CA PRO A 242 -5.95 -7.85 -10.34
C PRO A 242 -6.55 -8.62 -11.52
N ALA A 243 -7.44 -7.95 -12.26
CA ALA A 243 -7.98 -8.47 -13.51
C ALA A 243 -6.86 -8.57 -14.54
N ILE A 244 -6.87 -9.63 -15.35
CA ILE A 244 -5.89 -9.84 -16.41
C ILE A 244 -6.60 -9.57 -17.73
N GLY A 245 -6.10 -8.58 -18.47
CA GLY A 245 -6.68 -8.15 -19.75
C GLY A 245 -6.58 -9.24 -20.82
N VAL A 246 -7.49 -9.19 -21.79
CA VAL A 246 -7.60 -10.12 -22.93
C VAL A 246 -6.29 -10.16 -23.74
N ASP A 247 -5.52 -9.09 -23.68
CA ASP A 247 -4.27 -8.81 -24.38
C ASP A 247 -3.02 -9.44 -23.71
N GLN A 248 -3.16 -9.97 -22.48
CA GLN A 248 -2.03 -10.54 -21.72
C GLN A 248 -2.00 -12.07 -21.81
N LYS A 249 -1.17 -12.63 -22.72
CA LYS A 249 -0.84 -14.07 -22.70
C LYS A 249 0.01 -14.38 -21.47
N ILE A 250 -0.45 -15.27 -20.58
CA ILE A 250 0.35 -15.82 -19.47
C ILE A 250 0.92 -17.17 -19.91
N PRO A 251 2.19 -17.26 -20.36
CA PRO A 251 2.68 -18.48 -21.01
C PRO A 251 3.18 -19.53 -20.00
N ASP A 252 3.46 -19.16 -18.75
CA ASP A 252 4.15 -20.05 -17.79
C ASP A 252 3.70 -19.83 -16.33
N SER A 253 3.65 -20.94 -15.57
CA SER A 253 3.44 -21.01 -14.12
C SER A 253 4.48 -20.24 -13.29
N LYS A 254 5.72 -20.12 -13.79
CA LYS A 254 6.78 -19.31 -13.18
C LYS A 254 6.56 -17.81 -13.42
N LEU A 255 6.13 -17.41 -14.62
CA LEU A 255 5.75 -16.02 -14.91
C LEU A 255 4.51 -15.62 -14.10
N ARG A 256 3.58 -16.57 -13.86
CA ARG A 256 2.44 -16.37 -12.96
C ARG A 256 2.88 -16.20 -11.51
N SER A 257 3.83 -17.00 -11.03
CA SER A 257 4.43 -16.79 -9.71
C SER A 257 5.17 -15.45 -9.63
N ALA A 258 5.84 -15.01 -10.71
CA ALA A 258 6.51 -13.72 -10.80
C ALA A 258 5.53 -12.54 -10.87
N LEU A 259 4.36 -12.70 -11.52
CA LEU A 259 3.26 -11.74 -11.56
C LEU A 259 2.53 -11.65 -10.21
N ASP A 260 2.31 -12.78 -9.55
CA ASP A 260 1.82 -12.81 -8.16
C ASP A 260 2.86 -12.15 -7.23
N TRP A 261 4.16 -12.35 -7.48
CA TRP A 261 5.26 -11.72 -6.75
C TRP A 261 5.42 -10.23 -7.05
N THR A 262 5.21 -9.77 -8.28
CA THR A 262 5.27 -8.35 -8.65
C THR A 262 4.01 -7.62 -8.21
N THR A 263 2.85 -8.27 -8.21
CA THR A 263 1.63 -7.78 -7.54
C THR A 263 1.87 -7.68 -6.03
N HIS A 264 2.61 -8.62 -5.44
CA HIS A 264 3.01 -8.57 -4.04
C HIS A 264 4.06 -7.48 -3.73
N MET A 265 5.05 -7.29 -4.59
CA MET A 265 6.04 -6.20 -4.50
C MET A 265 5.40 -4.82 -4.74
N SER A 266 4.47 -4.74 -5.70
CA SER A 266 3.62 -3.57 -5.98
C SER A 266 2.69 -3.26 -4.79
N ARG A 267 2.30 -4.26 -4.00
CA ARG A 267 1.57 -4.08 -2.73
C ARG A 267 2.45 -3.70 -1.54
N ARG A 268 3.78 -3.84 -1.66
CA ARG A 268 4.76 -3.20 -0.76
C ARG A 268 5.12 -1.78 -1.21
N SER A 269 4.80 -1.41 -2.45
CA SER A 269 4.62 -0.01 -2.81
C SER A 269 3.22 0.42 -2.40
N SER A 270 3.09 1.66 -1.92
CA SER A 270 1.81 2.24 -1.51
C SER A 270 0.70 1.99 -2.55
N PRO A 271 -0.55 1.66 -2.13
CA PRO A 271 -1.73 1.68 -3.02
C PRO A 271 -1.73 2.92 -3.90
N ASP A 272 -2.27 2.81 -5.12
CA ASP A 272 -2.13 3.87 -6.13
C ASP A 272 -2.60 5.26 -5.61
N LEU A 273 -3.65 5.31 -4.77
CA LEU A 273 -4.15 6.56 -4.16
C LEU A 273 -3.24 7.19 -3.09
N LEU A 274 -2.27 6.45 -2.58
CA LEU A 274 -1.37 6.88 -1.51
C LEU A 274 0.04 7.14 -2.01
N ARG A 275 0.22 7.16 -3.33
CA ARG A 275 1.43 7.65 -3.96
C ARG A 275 1.38 9.17 -3.98
N PRO A 276 2.53 9.86 -3.83
CA PRO A 276 2.60 11.27 -4.16
C PRO A 276 2.08 11.50 -5.58
N SER A 277 1.19 12.48 -5.76
CA SER A 277 0.59 12.78 -7.07
C SER A 277 1.64 13.02 -8.15
N ASP A 278 2.77 13.63 -7.78
CA ASP A 278 3.88 13.92 -8.68
C ASP A 278 4.59 12.67 -9.22
N ASN A 279 4.49 11.54 -8.53
CA ASN A 279 5.02 10.26 -9.02
C ASN A 279 4.10 9.59 -10.05
N VAL A 280 2.83 10.01 -10.11
CA VAL A 280 1.86 9.51 -11.08
C VAL A 280 1.81 10.43 -12.30
N LEU A 281 1.64 11.73 -12.07
CA LEU A 281 1.63 12.74 -13.10
C LEU A 281 2.11 14.08 -12.51
N PRO A 282 3.36 14.49 -12.77
CA PRO A 282 3.89 15.77 -12.30
C PRO A 282 2.99 16.94 -12.72
N LYS A 283 2.79 17.90 -11.81
CA LYS A 283 1.94 19.08 -12.06
C LYS A 283 2.30 19.79 -13.37
N ASP A 284 3.58 20.04 -13.61
CA ASP A 284 4.07 20.74 -14.81
C ASP A 284 3.74 19.97 -16.10
N GLN A 285 3.83 18.64 -16.06
CA GLN A 285 3.47 17.80 -17.20
C GLN A 285 1.97 17.87 -17.47
N ARG A 286 1.13 17.75 -16.43
CA ARG A 286 -0.32 17.86 -16.57
C ARG A 286 -0.73 19.21 -17.15
N GLU A 287 -0.12 20.28 -16.66
CA GLU A 287 -0.35 21.65 -17.12
C GLU A 287 0.07 21.86 -18.59
N TRP A 288 1.22 21.30 -18.99
CA TRP A 288 1.65 21.31 -20.38
C TRP A 288 0.70 20.54 -21.29
N GLU A 289 0.27 19.35 -20.89
CA GLU A 289 -0.69 18.53 -21.66
C GLU A 289 -2.05 19.21 -21.77
N TRP A 290 -2.49 19.90 -20.71
CA TRP A 290 -3.70 20.73 -20.70
C TRP A 290 -3.59 21.87 -21.72
N ARG A 291 -2.52 22.68 -21.67
CA ARG A 291 -2.29 23.76 -22.64
C ARG A 291 -2.23 23.27 -24.07
N ALA A 292 -1.54 22.15 -24.30
CA ALA A 292 -1.42 21.55 -25.62
C ALA A 292 -2.79 21.08 -26.15
N ALA A 293 -3.63 20.49 -25.29
CA ALA A 293 -4.97 20.06 -25.66
C ALA A 293 -5.91 21.24 -25.97
N ILE A 294 -5.85 22.31 -25.17
CA ILE A 294 -6.58 23.57 -25.43
C ILE A 294 -6.17 24.16 -26.78
N ALA A 295 -4.87 24.35 -27.01
CA ALA A 295 -4.37 24.93 -28.26
C ALA A 295 -4.65 24.04 -29.49
N GLN A 296 -4.76 22.72 -29.30
CA GLN A 296 -5.19 21.81 -30.35
C GLN A 296 -6.68 21.95 -30.66
N ALA A 297 -7.53 22.01 -29.63
CA ALA A 297 -8.97 22.19 -29.80
C ALA A 297 -9.31 23.54 -30.43
N GLU A 298 -8.65 24.63 -30.00
CA GLU A 298 -8.82 25.97 -30.59
C GLU A 298 -8.46 26.00 -32.07
N ARG A 299 -7.33 25.39 -32.46
CA ARG A 299 -6.93 25.30 -33.88
C ARG A 299 -7.91 24.48 -34.70
N ALA A 300 -8.31 23.31 -34.20
CA ALA A 300 -9.28 22.45 -34.88
C ALA A 300 -10.63 23.15 -35.10
N LEU A 301 -11.05 23.98 -34.14
CA LEU A 301 -12.28 24.75 -34.26
C LEU A 301 -12.18 25.82 -35.37
N VAL A 302 -11.04 26.51 -35.46
CA VAL A 302 -10.76 27.47 -36.54
C VAL A 302 -10.72 26.78 -37.92
N GLU A 303 -10.17 25.57 -37.97
CA GLU A 303 -10.10 24.74 -39.17
C GLU A 303 -11.45 24.07 -39.53
N GLY A 304 -12.43 24.10 -38.63
CA GLY A 304 -13.74 23.48 -38.80
C GLY A 304 -13.75 21.94 -38.67
N ASP A 305 -12.68 21.34 -38.14
CA ASP A 305 -12.58 19.89 -37.89
C ASP A 305 -13.22 19.54 -36.54
N ILE A 306 -14.53 19.27 -36.58
CA ILE A 306 -15.33 18.97 -35.39
C ILE A 306 -14.87 17.70 -34.69
N SER A 307 -14.46 16.67 -35.42
CA SER A 307 -13.97 15.43 -34.81
C SER A 307 -12.68 15.67 -34.00
N ALA A 308 -11.81 16.56 -34.47
CA ALA A 308 -10.62 16.97 -33.73
C ALA A 308 -10.94 17.89 -32.53
N VAL A 309 -11.95 18.77 -32.62
CA VAL A 309 -12.45 19.56 -31.48
C VAL A 309 -13.02 18.67 -30.40
N GLU A 310 -13.92 17.74 -30.75
CA GLU A 310 -14.53 16.78 -29.81
C GLU A 310 -13.47 15.96 -29.08
N TYR A 311 -12.47 15.47 -29.82
CA TYR A 311 -11.35 14.74 -29.24
C TYR A 311 -10.48 15.60 -28.32
N GLY A 312 -10.18 16.83 -28.73
CA GLY A 312 -9.47 17.81 -27.91
C GLY A 312 -10.19 18.07 -26.60
N LEU A 313 -11.51 18.28 -26.64
CA LEU A 313 -12.36 18.44 -25.46
C LEU A 313 -12.36 17.19 -24.57
N VAL A 314 -12.50 15.99 -25.13
CA VAL A 314 -12.40 14.74 -24.36
C VAL A 314 -11.08 14.66 -23.59
N ARG A 315 -9.97 15.06 -24.22
CA ARG A 315 -8.66 15.11 -23.55
C ARG A 315 -8.62 16.13 -22.43
N ILE A 316 -9.19 17.33 -22.64
CA ILE A 316 -9.25 18.37 -21.60
C ILE A 316 -10.14 17.89 -20.44
N PHE A 317 -11.30 17.28 -20.69
CA PHE A 317 -12.15 16.67 -19.66
C PHE A 317 -11.46 15.52 -18.92
N ALA A 318 -10.69 14.67 -19.61
CA ALA A 318 -9.89 13.66 -18.95
C ALA A 318 -8.90 14.28 -17.95
N ILE A 319 -8.25 15.38 -18.34
CA ILE A 319 -7.30 16.12 -17.50
C ILE A 319 -7.99 16.85 -16.33
N GLU A 320 -9.10 17.55 -16.57
CA GLU A 320 -9.76 18.39 -15.56
C GLU A 320 -10.68 17.61 -14.62
N THR A 321 -11.34 16.56 -15.12
CA THR A 321 -12.41 15.86 -14.38
C THR A 321 -12.18 14.36 -14.26
N GLY A 322 -11.05 13.83 -14.75
CA GLY A 322 -10.79 12.39 -14.77
C GLY A 322 -11.80 11.61 -15.62
N LEU A 323 -12.39 12.23 -16.65
CA LEU A 323 -13.39 11.60 -17.52
C LEU A 323 -12.82 10.34 -18.17
N SER A 324 -13.46 9.20 -17.92
CA SER A 324 -13.02 7.91 -18.48
C SER A 324 -13.50 7.71 -19.91
N ARG A 325 -12.91 6.77 -20.66
CA ARG A 325 -13.39 6.38 -22.00
C ARG A 325 -14.87 6.02 -21.99
N ARG A 326 -15.31 5.25 -20.99
CA ARG A 326 -16.70 4.78 -20.85
C ARG A 326 -17.66 5.95 -20.66
N GLU A 327 -17.23 6.98 -19.93
CA GLU A 327 -18.02 8.18 -19.68
C GLU A 327 -18.02 9.10 -20.91
N ALA A 328 -16.88 9.30 -21.57
CA ALA A 328 -16.73 10.18 -22.72
C ALA A 328 -17.67 9.84 -23.89
N ASN A 329 -17.98 8.55 -24.09
CA ASN A 329 -18.89 8.12 -25.14
C ASN A 329 -20.37 8.45 -24.87
N ASN A 330 -20.73 8.70 -23.60
CA ASN A 330 -22.13 8.83 -23.18
C ASN A 330 -22.44 10.17 -22.51
N VAL A 331 -21.42 10.93 -22.11
CA VAL A 331 -21.58 12.25 -21.49
C VAL A 331 -22.26 13.22 -22.46
N THR A 332 -23.22 13.97 -21.94
CA THR A 332 -24.00 14.94 -22.69
C THR A 332 -23.89 16.33 -22.08
N PHE A 333 -24.21 17.36 -22.86
CA PHE A 333 -24.45 18.71 -22.38
C PHE A 333 -25.88 18.80 -21.84
N GLY A 334 -26.04 19.33 -20.63
CA GLY A 334 -27.33 19.40 -19.95
C GLY A 334 -27.23 19.91 -18.52
N THR A 335 -28.33 19.85 -17.77
CA THR A 335 -28.43 20.43 -16.42
C THR A 335 -28.64 19.41 -15.30
N THR A 336 -28.87 18.13 -15.62
CA THR A 336 -29.02 17.04 -14.63
C THR A 336 -28.58 15.70 -15.20
N THR A 337 -28.05 14.83 -14.35
CA THR A 337 -27.53 13.49 -14.68
C THR A 337 -28.59 12.39 -14.78
N ASP A 338 -29.83 12.65 -14.34
CA ASP A 338 -30.88 11.65 -14.11
C ASP A 338 -30.40 10.42 -13.30
N GLY A 339 -29.30 10.58 -12.54
CA GLY A 339 -28.67 9.54 -11.73
C GLY A 339 -27.92 8.45 -12.50
N ARG A 340 -27.69 8.59 -13.81
CA ARG A 340 -27.12 7.49 -14.64
C ARG A 340 -25.79 7.80 -15.29
N ILE A 341 -25.63 9.00 -15.86
CA ILE A 341 -24.49 9.33 -16.73
C ILE A 341 -23.99 10.73 -16.35
N PRO A 342 -22.67 11.00 -16.39
CA PRO A 342 -22.15 12.35 -16.21
C PRO A 342 -22.74 13.33 -17.25
N VAL A 343 -22.86 14.60 -16.86
CA VAL A 343 -23.41 15.67 -17.70
C VAL A 343 -22.57 16.93 -17.57
N ILE A 344 -22.29 17.59 -18.69
CA ILE A 344 -21.57 18.85 -18.78
C ILE A 344 -22.58 19.99 -18.66
N ASP A 345 -22.49 20.73 -17.57
CA ASP A 345 -23.34 21.90 -17.31
C ASP A 345 -22.50 23.17 -17.43
N LEU A 346 -22.54 23.77 -18.63
CA LEU A 346 -21.79 24.98 -18.94
C LEU A 346 -22.33 26.20 -18.16
N SER A 347 -23.60 26.19 -17.74
CA SER A 347 -24.23 27.31 -17.03
C SER A 347 -23.64 27.49 -15.62
N ILE A 348 -23.32 26.38 -14.96
CA ILE A 348 -22.64 26.38 -13.66
C ILE A 348 -21.13 26.13 -13.77
N GLN A 349 -20.59 26.00 -14.99
CA GLN A 349 -19.17 25.75 -15.25
C GLN A 349 -18.65 24.46 -14.56
N ALA A 350 -19.41 23.36 -14.65
CA ALA A 350 -19.04 22.10 -14.01
C ALA A 350 -19.42 20.87 -14.85
N LEU A 351 -18.70 19.77 -14.63
CA LEU A 351 -19.19 18.42 -14.93
C LEU A 351 -19.92 17.90 -13.69
N ARG A 352 -21.20 17.54 -13.87
CA ARG A 352 -22.02 16.84 -12.89
C ARG A 352 -21.83 15.35 -13.07
N ARG A 353 -21.54 14.63 -12.00
CA ARG A 353 -21.36 13.18 -12.01
C ARG A 353 -22.34 12.56 -11.01
N PRO A 354 -23.05 11.47 -11.36
CA PRO A 354 -23.90 10.80 -10.40
C PRO A 354 -23.04 10.26 -9.26
N GLU A 355 -23.50 10.47 -8.04
CA GLU A 355 -22.88 9.88 -6.86
C GLU A 355 -23.00 8.36 -6.91
N ALA A 356 -21.88 7.67 -6.80
CA ALA A 356 -21.82 6.23 -6.74
C ALA A 356 -21.66 5.80 -5.28
N LEU A 357 -22.52 4.88 -4.85
CA LEU A 357 -22.55 4.39 -3.48
C LEU A 357 -22.48 2.86 -3.48
N PRO A 358 -21.92 2.26 -2.42
CA PRO A 358 -21.89 0.81 -2.29
C PRO A 358 -23.31 0.22 -2.33
N GLN A 359 -23.45 -0.97 -2.91
CA GLN A 359 -24.71 -1.69 -2.77
C GLN A 359 -24.97 -2.01 -1.27
N ASN A 360 -26.24 -2.14 -0.89
CA ASN A 360 -26.73 -2.21 0.51
C ASN A 360 -26.59 -0.99 1.38
N GLN A 361 -26.19 0.15 0.83
CA GLN A 361 -26.28 1.37 1.61
C GLN A 361 -27.71 1.59 2.11
N PHE A 362 -27.83 2.15 3.32
CA PHE A 362 -29.11 2.57 3.81
C PHE A 362 -29.69 3.65 2.88
N SER A 363 -30.92 3.43 2.42
CA SER A 363 -31.70 4.44 1.72
C SER A 363 -32.98 4.67 2.51
N PRO A 364 -33.15 5.84 3.16
CA PRO A 364 -34.38 6.14 3.87
C PRO A 364 -35.55 6.17 2.88
N ALA A 365 -36.73 5.72 3.31
CA ALA A 365 -37.94 5.89 2.52
C ALA A 365 -38.16 7.38 2.24
N LYS A 366 -38.65 7.74 1.05
CA LYS A 366 -38.84 9.16 0.64
C LYS A 366 -39.64 10.02 1.64
N GLN A 367 -40.47 9.38 2.45
CA GLN A 367 -41.36 9.98 3.44
C GLN A 367 -40.85 9.86 4.89
N ASP A 368 -39.71 9.20 5.13
CA ASP A 368 -39.07 9.14 6.45
C ASP A 368 -38.31 10.45 6.73
N SER A 369 -38.99 11.37 7.43
CA SER A 369 -38.47 12.71 7.73
C SER A 369 -37.42 12.74 8.84
N ARG A 370 -37.12 11.60 9.49
CA ARG A 370 -36.17 11.51 10.61
C ARG A 370 -34.72 11.70 10.16
N TRP A 371 -34.41 11.42 8.89
CA TRP A 371 -33.07 11.52 8.31
C TRP A 371 -32.85 12.84 7.58
N GLN A 372 -31.62 13.34 7.61
CA GLN A 372 -31.19 14.48 6.81
C GLN A 372 -31.10 14.09 5.33
N PRO A 373 -31.42 15.00 4.40
CA PRO A 373 -31.19 14.75 2.99
C PRO A 373 -29.68 14.66 2.75
N THR A 374 -29.26 13.53 2.21
CA THR A 374 -27.92 13.29 1.71
C THR A 374 -28.07 12.69 0.32
N GLY A 375 -27.22 13.14 -0.59
CA GLY A 375 -27.18 12.66 -1.95
C GLY A 375 -27.30 13.74 -2.99
N GLY A 376 -26.87 13.40 -4.19
CA GLY A 376 -26.96 14.29 -5.34
C GLY A 376 -25.87 13.99 -6.35
N GLU A 377 -25.35 15.05 -6.95
CA GLU A 377 -24.32 14.97 -7.96
C GLU A 377 -22.97 15.38 -7.37
N VAL A 378 -21.91 14.71 -7.77
CA VAL A 378 -20.54 15.16 -7.53
C VAL A 378 -20.22 16.22 -8.56
N ILE A 379 -19.75 17.38 -8.10
CA ILE A 379 -19.50 18.55 -8.94
C ILE A 379 -17.99 18.65 -9.19
N PHE A 380 -17.60 18.63 -10.46
CA PHE A 380 -16.22 18.81 -10.91
C PHE A 380 -16.12 20.14 -11.67
N PRO A 381 -15.60 21.21 -11.02
CA PRO A 381 -15.46 22.52 -11.64
C PRO A 381 -14.57 22.49 -12.90
N LEU A 382 -15.00 23.22 -13.93
CA LEU A 382 -14.30 23.35 -15.21
C LEU A 382 -13.56 24.67 -15.31
N THR A 383 -12.47 24.69 -16.07
CA THR A 383 -11.78 25.94 -16.42
C THR A 383 -12.61 26.78 -17.37
N ARG A 384 -12.40 28.11 -17.34
CA ARG A 384 -13.09 29.05 -18.25
C ARG A 384 -12.82 28.75 -19.72
N GLN A 385 -11.61 28.30 -20.03
CA GLN A 385 -11.20 27.94 -21.38
C GLN A 385 -11.98 26.72 -21.89
N LEU A 386 -12.14 25.69 -21.05
CA LEU A 386 -12.96 24.53 -21.38
C LEU A 386 -14.44 24.91 -21.58
N VAL A 387 -14.99 25.74 -20.70
CA VAL A 387 -16.38 26.23 -20.83
C VAL A 387 -16.59 27.01 -22.13
N ARG A 388 -15.65 27.91 -22.47
CA ARG A 388 -15.68 28.66 -23.73
C ARG A 388 -15.65 27.73 -24.95
N LEU A 389 -14.77 26.74 -24.97
CA LEU A 389 -14.69 25.78 -26.07
C LEU A 389 -15.96 24.92 -26.17
N GLY A 390 -16.57 24.56 -25.03
CA GLY A 390 -17.85 23.88 -24.99
C GLY A 390 -18.98 24.69 -25.63
N HIS A 391 -19.10 25.99 -25.30
CA HIS A 391 -20.07 26.88 -25.92
C HIS A 391 -19.85 27.02 -27.43
N LEU A 392 -18.60 27.23 -27.86
CA LEU A 392 -18.28 27.36 -29.28
C LEU A 392 -18.60 26.08 -30.08
N LEU A 393 -18.38 24.90 -29.49
CA LEU A 393 -18.77 23.64 -30.11
C LEU A 393 -20.30 23.52 -30.25
N GLN A 394 -21.06 23.93 -29.23
CA GLN A 394 -22.53 23.93 -29.30
C GLN A 394 -23.05 24.91 -30.36
N GLU A 395 -22.55 26.15 -30.37
CA GLU A 395 -22.90 27.16 -31.38
C GLU A 395 -22.64 26.63 -32.80
N TYR A 396 -21.47 26.04 -33.03
CA TYR A 396 -21.13 25.47 -34.34
C TYR A 396 -22.07 24.32 -34.75
N ARG A 397 -22.47 23.48 -33.80
CA ARG A 397 -23.40 22.36 -34.06
C ARG A 397 -24.82 22.84 -34.37
N ASP A 398 -25.27 23.87 -33.67
CA ASP A 398 -26.59 24.48 -33.86
C ASP A 398 -26.69 25.18 -35.22
N GLU A 399 -25.66 25.94 -35.61
CA GLU A 399 -25.56 26.59 -36.93
C GLU A 399 -25.66 25.58 -38.09
N ARG A 400 -25.12 24.38 -37.92
CA ARG A 400 -25.13 23.31 -38.93
C ARG A 400 -26.34 22.38 -38.87
N LYS A 401 -27.28 22.60 -37.94
CA LYS A 401 -28.52 21.79 -37.77
C LYS A 401 -28.27 20.28 -37.65
N LEU A 402 -27.22 19.86 -36.94
CA LEU A 402 -26.77 18.46 -36.84
C LEU A 402 -27.68 17.51 -36.00
N GLY A 403 -29.01 17.73 -35.98
CA GLY A 403 -30.01 16.83 -35.38
C GLY A 403 -29.94 16.66 -33.84
N ALA A 404 -30.77 15.79 -33.25
CA ALA A 404 -30.84 15.57 -31.80
C ALA A 404 -29.59 14.88 -31.17
N ALA A 405 -28.66 14.39 -32.01
CA ALA A 405 -27.38 13.82 -31.58
C ALA A 405 -26.34 14.88 -31.14
N THR A 406 -26.68 16.17 -31.22
CA THR A 406 -25.81 17.33 -30.90
C THR A 406 -25.48 17.50 -29.42
N ASN A 407 -26.26 16.88 -28.53
CA ASN A 407 -26.07 17.02 -27.09
C ASN A 407 -24.95 16.14 -26.52
N LEU A 408 -24.42 15.17 -27.27
CA LEU A 408 -23.33 14.31 -26.80
C LEU A 408 -21.98 15.02 -26.93
N LEU A 409 -21.05 14.80 -26.00
CA LEU A 409 -19.70 15.38 -26.13
C LEU A 409 -19.03 14.90 -27.43
N VAL A 410 -19.07 13.58 -27.68
CA VAL A 410 -18.62 12.97 -28.93
C VAL A 410 -19.82 12.60 -29.79
N SER A 411 -19.87 13.08 -31.03
CA SER A 411 -20.97 12.80 -31.95
C SER A 411 -21.06 11.31 -32.33
N ALA A 412 -22.19 10.87 -32.84
CA ALA A 412 -22.36 9.49 -33.33
C ALA A 412 -21.42 9.19 -34.50
N GLU A 413 -21.23 10.15 -35.41
CA GLU A 413 -20.34 10.05 -36.58
C GLU A 413 -18.87 9.88 -36.17
N THR A 414 -18.41 10.67 -35.20
CA THR A 414 -17.06 10.55 -34.65
C THR A 414 -16.88 9.23 -33.89
N ARG A 415 -17.94 8.70 -33.26
CA ARG A 415 -17.93 7.40 -32.59
C ARG A 415 -17.88 6.21 -33.55
N SER A 416 -18.56 6.29 -34.70
CA SER A 416 -18.60 5.20 -35.68
C SER A 416 -17.28 4.99 -36.43
N HIS A 417 -16.34 5.92 -36.35
CA HIS A 417 -15.05 5.79 -37.03
C HIS A 417 -13.94 5.18 -36.14
N PRO A 418 -13.34 4.03 -36.51
CA PRO A 418 -12.31 3.34 -35.72
C PRO A 418 -11.07 4.19 -35.41
N LYS A 419 -10.64 5.02 -36.37
CA LYS A 419 -9.50 5.94 -36.22
C LYS A 419 -9.70 7.01 -35.14
N HIS A 420 -10.95 7.37 -34.84
CA HIS A 420 -11.27 8.36 -33.82
C HIS A 420 -11.46 7.71 -32.45
N GLN A 421 -11.95 6.47 -32.39
CA GLN A 421 -12.03 5.71 -31.13
C GLN A 421 -10.65 5.41 -30.52
N SER A 422 -9.66 5.05 -31.34
CA SER A 422 -8.28 4.81 -30.87
C SER A 422 -7.65 6.08 -30.30
N LYS A 423 -7.94 7.23 -30.91
CA LYS A 423 -7.57 8.54 -30.37
C LYS A 423 -8.22 8.75 -29.00
N VAL A 424 -9.55 8.62 -28.86
CA VAL A 424 -10.27 8.78 -27.57
C VAL A 424 -9.62 7.93 -26.47
N ARG A 425 -9.24 6.68 -26.76
CA ARG A 425 -8.54 5.80 -25.81
C ARG A 425 -7.20 6.37 -25.33
N ALA A 426 -6.42 6.99 -26.22
CA ALA A 426 -5.16 7.63 -25.86
C ALA A 426 -5.36 8.91 -25.01
N ALA A 427 -6.43 9.68 -25.26
CA ALA A 427 -6.74 10.89 -24.49
C ALA A 427 -7.24 10.62 -23.07
N THR A 428 -8.00 9.55 -22.85
CA THR A 428 -8.63 9.24 -21.55
C THR A 428 -7.76 8.30 -20.69
N ALA A 429 -6.44 8.46 -20.73
CA ALA A 429 -5.53 7.64 -19.94
C ALA A 429 -5.92 7.68 -18.45
N SER A 430 -5.99 6.51 -17.79
CA SER A 430 -6.40 6.37 -16.39
C SER A 430 -5.53 7.17 -15.40
N THR A 431 -4.33 7.56 -15.83
CA THR A 431 -3.38 8.38 -15.07
C THR A 431 -3.95 9.72 -14.61
N TYR A 432 -4.73 10.43 -15.44
CA TYR A 432 -5.30 11.73 -15.03
C TYR A 432 -6.34 11.58 -13.94
N ARG A 433 -7.21 10.58 -14.09
CA ARG A 433 -8.23 10.22 -13.11
C ARG A 433 -7.58 9.82 -11.78
N LEU A 434 -6.56 8.97 -11.85
CA LEU A 434 -5.80 8.56 -10.66
C LEU A 434 -5.11 9.76 -9.99
N SER A 435 -4.47 10.64 -10.75
CA SER A 435 -3.85 11.87 -10.23
C SER A 435 -4.86 12.74 -9.48
N LEU A 436 -6.04 12.97 -10.06
CA LEU A 436 -7.10 13.74 -9.39
C LEU A 436 -7.66 13.02 -8.16
N ALA A 437 -7.81 11.70 -8.23
CA ALA A 437 -8.24 10.88 -7.10
C ALA A 437 -7.24 10.91 -5.93
N ILE A 438 -5.93 10.91 -6.21
CA ILE A 438 -4.88 11.08 -5.19
C ILE A 438 -5.04 12.43 -4.49
N HIS A 439 -5.28 13.52 -5.22
CA HIS A 439 -5.47 14.84 -4.59
C HIS A 439 -6.71 14.89 -3.69
N ILE A 440 -7.82 14.26 -4.11
CA ILE A 440 -9.01 14.13 -3.27
C ILE A 440 -8.71 13.26 -2.04
N ALA A 441 -8.01 12.14 -2.23
CA ALA A 441 -7.65 11.23 -1.15
C ALA A 441 -6.73 11.87 -0.11
N ASP A 442 -5.73 12.64 -0.55
CA ASP A 442 -4.79 13.37 0.31
C ASP A 442 -5.51 14.40 1.20
N LYS A 443 -6.52 15.09 0.66
CA LYS A 443 -7.22 16.17 1.39
C LYS A 443 -8.43 15.72 2.19
N LEU A 444 -9.20 14.76 1.68
CA LEU A 444 -10.50 14.38 2.23
C LEU A 444 -10.55 12.91 2.65
N GLY A 445 -9.62 12.09 2.16
CA GLY A 445 -9.55 10.65 2.39
C GLY A 445 -9.92 9.82 1.16
N ILE A 446 -9.41 8.59 1.14
CA ILE A 446 -9.70 7.55 0.13
C ILE A 446 -11.21 7.41 -0.12
N ASP A 447 -12.03 7.43 0.94
CA ASP A 447 -13.48 7.29 0.82
C ASP A 447 -14.12 8.42 0.00
N ALA A 448 -13.63 9.66 0.12
CA ALA A 448 -14.10 10.78 -0.70
C ALA A 448 -13.73 10.59 -2.18
N ALA A 449 -12.52 10.09 -2.47
CA ALA A 449 -12.09 9.80 -3.84
C ALA A 449 -12.91 8.65 -4.46
N GLN A 450 -13.17 7.59 -3.67
CA GLN A 450 -14.00 6.47 -4.08
C GLN A 450 -15.44 6.90 -4.39
N MET A 451 -16.03 7.78 -3.57
CA MET A 451 -17.35 8.38 -3.85
C MET A 451 -17.34 9.29 -5.07
N ALA A 452 -16.29 10.11 -5.22
CA ALA A 452 -16.20 11.08 -6.29
C ALA A 452 -16.14 10.42 -7.68
N PHE A 453 -15.47 9.26 -7.78
CA PHE A 453 -15.30 8.54 -9.05
C PHE A 453 -16.17 7.29 -9.19
N GLY A 454 -16.71 6.76 -8.09
CA GLY A 454 -17.43 5.48 -8.09
C GLY A 454 -16.53 4.27 -8.27
N GLU A 455 -15.26 4.38 -7.87
CA GLU A 455 -14.25 3.35 -8.05
C GLU A 455 -13.58 2.99 -6.73
N THR A 456 -13.20 1.73 -6.55
CA THR A 456 -12.53 1.29 -5.31
C THR A 456 -11.04 1.60 -5.30
N PHE A 457 -10.42 1.80 -6.48
CA PHE A 457 -8.96 1.92 -6.66
C PHE A 457 -8.17 0.75 -6.03
N GLY A 458 -8.78 -0.44 -5.95
CA GLY A 458 -8.18 -1.62 -5.31
C GLY A 458 -8.10 -1.54 -3.78
N LEU A 459 -8.81 -0.60 -3.16
CA LEU A 459 -8.88 -0.40 -1.71
C LEU A 459 -10.25 -0.79 -1.14
N SER A 460 -10.30 -1.01 0.18
CA SER A 460 -11.56 -1.30 0.88
C SER A 460 -12.57 -0.15 0.74
N THR A 461 -13.85 -0.48 0.56
CA THR A 461 -14.97 0.46 0.51
C THR A 461 -15.64 0.69 1.87
N ALA A 462 -15.12 0.06 2.94
CA ALA A 462 -15.72 0.10 4.28
C ALA A 462 -16.01 1.53 4.76
N ALA A 463 -15.07 2.45 4.56
CA ALA A 463 -15.21 3.84 4.98
C ALA A 463 -16.34 4.58 4.23
N VAL A 464 -16.65 4.21 2.98
CA VAL A 464 -17.71 4.84 2.18
C VAL A 464 -19.11 4.61 2.76
N PHE A 465 -19.34 3.48 3.44
CA PHE A 465 -20.63 3.22 4.09
C PHE A 465 -20.95 4.21 5.22
N TYR A 466 -19.92 4.70 5.91
CA TYR A 466 -20.06 5.50 7.12
C TYR A 466 -19.79 6.99 6.88
N GLY A 467 -18.90 7.33 5.95
CA GLY A 467 -18.48 8.70 5.67
C GLY A 467 -19.53 9.49 4.89
N ARG A 468 -19.70 10.77 5.25
CA ARG A 468 -20.48 11.74 4.48
C ARG A 468 -19.68 13.03 4.31
N HIS A 469 -19.49 13.46 3.06
CA HIS A 469 -18.60 14.59 2.70
C HIS A 469 -19.39 15.74 2.09
N PRO A 470 -19.03 17.00 2.36
CA PRO A 470 -19.62 18.12 1.62
C PRO A 470 -19.24 18.01 0.15
N ALA A 471 -20.20 18.06 -0.77
CA ALA A 471 -19.90 18.07 -2.22
C ALA A 471 -19.03 19.27 -2.58
N LEU A 472 -19.27 20.40 -1.91
CA LEU A 472 -18.46 21.62 -1.98
C LEU A 472 -16.98 21.36 -1.66
N ALA A 473 -16.65 20.51 -0.68
CA ALA A 473 -15.27 20.21 -0.32
C ALA A 473 -14.55 19.45 -1.46
N VAL A 474 -15.23 18.47 -2.07
CA VAL A 474 -14.70 17.74 -3.22
C VAL A 474 -14.48 18.68 -4.41
N ALA A 475 -15.46 19.53 -4.71
CA ALA A 475 -15.37 20.51 -5.79
C ALA A 475 -14.23 21.51 -5.58
N ASN A 476 -14.02 21.99 -4.35
CA ASN A 476 -12.89 22.87 -4.00
C ASN A 476 -11.53 22.21 -4.23
N VAL A 477 -11.38 20.91 -3.92
CA VAL A 477 -10.14 20.18 -4.20
C VAL A 477 -9.91 20.10 -5.71
N VAL A 478 -10.94 19.73 -6.48
CA VAL A 478 -10.85 19.67 -7.95
C VAL A 478 -10.49 21.04 -8.56
N GLU A 479 -11.14 22.12 -8.11
CA GLU A 479 -10.82 23.49 -8.56
C GLU A 479 -9.36 23.85 -8.26
N SER A 480 -8.89 23.59 -7.03
CA SER A 480 -7.52 23.91 -6.62
C SER A 480 -6.47 23.20 -7.48
N VAL A 481 -6.78 21.97 -7.89
CA VAL A 481 -5.93 21.12 -8.73
C VAL A 481 -5.96 21.58 -10.20
N ASN A 482 -7.08 22.12 -10.66
CA ASN A 482 -7.26 22.67 -12.01
C ASN A 482 -6.83 24.14 -12.14
N ASN A 483 -6.22 24.74 -11.12
CA ASN A 483 -5.69 26.10 -11.17
C ASN A 483 -4.34 26.18 -11.92
N PHE A 484 -4.37 25.91 -13.22
CA PHE A 484 -3.20 25.85 -14.12
C PHE A 484 -2.54 27.21 -14.40
N GLN A 485 -3.19 28.33 -14.06
CA GLN A 485 -2.71 29.68 -14.39
C GLN A 485 -2.57 30.59 -13.18
N GLY A 486 -2.74 30.07 -11.95
CA GLY A 486 -2.70 30.87 -10.72
C GLY A 486 -3.74 32.00 -10.70
N CYS A 487 -4.77 31.91 -11.53
CA CYS A 487 -5.84 32.90 -11.64
C CYS A 487 -7.03 32.40 -10.83
N ASP A 488 -7.20 32.91 -9.62
CA ASP A 488 -8.38 32.62 -8.81
C ASP A 488 -9.65 33.00 -9.60
N GLN A 489 -10.53 32.03 -9.84
CA GLN A 489 -11.83 32.28 -10.44
C GLN A 489 -12.63 33.16 -9.46
N LYS A 490 -12.73 34.46 -9.74
CA LYS A 490 -13.56 35.40 -8.95
C LYS A 490 -15.05 35.02 -8.90
N SER A 491 -15.51 34.16 -9.80
CA SER A 491 -16.90 33.70 -9.91
C SER A 491 -16.93 32.17 -9.84
N ARG A 492 -17.63 31.60 -8.86
CA ARG A 492 -17.80 30.16 -8.68
C ARG A 492 -19.26 29.73 -8.80
N PRO A 493 -19.84 29.73 -10.02
CA PRO A 493 -21.26 29.48 -10.21
C PRO A 493 -21.70 28.05 -9.80
N TRP A 494 -20.75 27.11 -9.71
CA TRP A 494 -20.98 25.75 -9.24
C TRP A 494 -21.16 25.62 -7.72
N GLU A 495 -20.82 26.63 -6.90
CA GLU A 495 -20.89 26.53 -5.43
C GLU A 495 -22.31 26.21 -4.93
N ALA A 496 -23.33 26.86 -5.52
CA ALA A 496 -24.72 26.62 -5.17
C ALA A 496 -25.16 25.19 -5.51
N ALA A 497 -24.67 24.63 -6.63
CA ALA A 497 -24.96 23.27 -7.05
C ALA A 497 -24.22 22.20 -6.23
N ALA A 498 -23.13 22.59 -5.54
CA ALA A 498 -22.36 21.74 -4.63
C ALA A 498 -22.77 21.91 -3.15
N ASN A 499 -23.81 22.67 -2.85
CA ASN A 499 -24.29 22.94 -1.50
C ASN A 499 -25.17 21.79 -0.96
N HIS A 500 -24.61 20.59 -0.93
CA HIS A 500 -25.21 19.37 -0.41
C HIS A 500 -24.13 18.43 0.10
N TRP A 501 -24.55 17.26 0.56
CA TRP A 501 -23.67 16.23 1.11
C TRP A 501 -23.74 14.95 0.29
N LEU A 502 -22.60 14.30 0.14
CA LEU A 502 -22.39 13.01 -0.51
C LEU A 502 -22.09 11.94 0.55
N GLY A 503 -22.33 10.67 0.26
CA GLY A 503 -22.04 9.51 1.10
C GLY A 503 -23.21 9.03 1.94
N SER A 504 -22.89 8.61 3.16
CA SER A 504 -23.81 7.92 4.05
C SER A 504 -25.15 8.63 4.27
N ARG A 505 -26.25 7.89 4.15
CA ARG A 505 -27.62 8.39 4.41
C ARG A 505 -28.05 8.23 5.88
N VAL A 506 -27.22 7.60 6.72
CA VAL A 506 -27.50 7.40 8.15
C VAL A 506 -27.10 8.67 8.92
N CYS A 507 -27.92 9.72 8.78
CA CYS A 507 -27.71 11.00 9.47
C CYS A 507 -29.04 11.50 10.05
N PRO A 508 -29.34 11.22 11.33
CA PRO A 508 -30.60 11.65 11.92
C PRO A 508 -30.63 13.18 12.10
N LYS A 509 -31.79 13.82 11.87
CA LYS A 509 -31.98 15.26 12.15
C LYS A 509 -31.84 15.57 13.63
N GLN A 510 -32.29 14.66 14.47
CA GLN A 510 -32.17 14.71 15.93
C GLN A 510 -31.49 13.42 16.36
N PRO A 511 -30.14 13.41 16.46
CA PRO A 511 -29.42 12.25 16.93
C PRO A 511 -29.85 11.89 18.37
N PRO A 512 -29.96 10.61 18.72
CA PRO A 512 -30.53 10.20 20.02
C PRO A 512 -29.57 10.42 21.20
N TYR A 513 -28.32 10.82 20.94
CA TYR A 513 -27.24 10.78 21.93
C TYR A 513 -27.54 11.55 23.22
N ALA A 514 -28.07 12.76 23.13
CA ALA A 514 -28.37 13.59 24.30
C ALA A 514 -29.51 12.99 25.16
N ASN A 515 -30.54 12.43 24.53
CA ASN A 515 -31.65 11.78 25.22
C ASN A 515 -31.19 10.51 25.93
N VAL A 516 -30.42 9.67 25.23
CA VAL A 516 -29.80 8.46 25.80
C VAL A 516 -28.96 8.82 27.03
N TRP A 517 -28.22 9.93 26.96
CA TRP A 517 -27.43 10.39 28.09
C TRP A 517 -28.28 10.80 29.29
N SER A 518 -29.39 11.52 29.08
CA SER A 518 -30.29 11.90 30.18
C SER A 518 -30.84 10.69 30.95
N MET A 519 -31.05 9.56 30.27
CA MET A 519 -31.46 8.29 30.88
C MET A 519 -30.32 7.65 31.70
N LEU A 520 -29.08 7.71 31.18
CA LEU A 520 -27.89 7.12 31.79
C LEU A 520 -27.20 8.04 32.83
N ALA A 521 -27.60 9.30 32.93
CA ALA A 521 -27.08 10.26 33.90
C ALA A 521 -27.42 9.82 35.34
N GLY A 522 -26.39 9.61 36.17
CA GLY A 522 -26.59 9.24 37.58
C GLY A 522 -27.18 10.40 38.40
N THR A 523 -27.72 10.10 39.58
CA THR A 523 -28.15 11.15 40.51
C THR A 523 -26.93 11.91 41.06
N THR A 524 -26.87 13.22 40.84
CA THR A 524 -25.79 14.09 41.35
C THR A 524 -25.82 14.25 42.88
N GLN A 525 -26.98 14.02 43.50
CA GLN A 525 -27.14 14.05 44.95
C GLN A 525 -26.83 12.67 45.53
N ARG A 526 -25.79 12.59 46.36
CA ARG A 526 -25.56 11.41 47.20
C ARG A 526 -26.67 11.35 48.25
N PRO A 527 -27.50 10.29 48.31
CA PRO A 527 -28.43 10.12 49.41
C PRO A 527 -27.64 10.08 50.74
N ARG A 528 -28.15 10.79 51.76
CA ARG A 528 -27.56 10.73 53.12
C ARG A 528 -27.83 9.34 53.69
N GLY A 529 -26.77 8.60 54.05
CA GLY A 529 -26.84 7.27 54.66
C GLY A 529 -26.08 6.18 53.89
N ARG A 530 -26.07 4.95 54.42
CA ARG A 530 -25.52 3.78 53.71
C ARG A 530 -26.51 3.37 52.62
N PRO A 531 -26.11 3.32 51.32
CA PRO A 531 -27.00 2.85 50.27
C PRO A 531 -27.33 1.37 50.48
N SER A 532 -28.56 0.97 50.15
CA SER A 532 -28.95 -0.44 50.13
C SER A 532 -28.19 -1.18 49.02
N ASP A 533 -28.00 -2.49 49.18
CA ASP A 533 -27.34 -3.32 48.16
C ASP A 533 -28.09 -3.25 46.81
N ALA A 534 -29.43 -3.17 46.82
CA ALA A 534 -30.24 -3.00 45.62
C ALA A 534 -29.97 -1.66 44.90
N SER A 535 -29.87 -0.56 45.66
CA SER A 535 -29.52 0.76 45.10
C SER A 535 -28.08 0.78 44.56
N LEU A 536 -27.18 0.06 45.21
CA LEU A 536 -25.78 -0.06 44.80
C LEU A 536 -25.64 -0.90 43.53
N MET A 537 -26.40 -1.98 43.38
CA MET A 537 -26.45 -2.77 42.13
C MET A 537 -27.04 -1.96 40.97
N ALA A 538 -28.13 -1.23 41.19
CA ALA A 538 -28.75 -0.40 40.17
C ALA A 538 -27.80 0.73 39.69
N GLU A 539 -27.07 1.36 40.62
CA GLU A 539 -26.06 2.37 40.26
C GLU A 539 -24.86 1.74 39.53
N TRP A 540 -24.42 0.54 39.93
CA TRP A 540 -23.37 -0.19 39.20
C TRP A 540 -23.82 -0.47 37.76
N GLU A 541 -24.97 -1.08 37.56
CA GLU A 541 -25.53 -1.35 36.23
C GLU A 541 -25.61 -0.09 35.37
N LYS A 542 -26.13 1.01 35.94
CA LYS A 542 -26.24 2.29 35.26
C LYS A 542 -24.87 2.84 34.83
N ARG A 543 -23.87 2.80 35.72
CA ARG A 543 -22.49 3.23 35.42
C ARG A 543 -21.80 2.34 34.39
N ARG A 544 -22.02 1.03 34.46
CA ARG A 544 -21.54 0.05 33.49
C ARG A 544 -22.09 0.37 32.11
N ASN A 545 -23.42 0.53 31.98
CA ASN A 545 -24.09 0.86 30.73
C ASN A 545 -23.58 2.20 30.18
N ARG A 546 -23.45 3.19 31.07
CA ARG A 546 -22.85 4.49 30.76
C ARG A 546 -21.45 4.37 30.15
N LEU A 547 -20.53 3.66 30.78
CA LEU A 547 -19.17 3.46 30.27
C LEU A 547 -19.17 2.73 28.93
N LEU A 548 -20.02 1.71 28.78
CA LEU A 548 -20.14 0.97 27.54
C LEU A 548 -20.58 1.87 26.37
N ILE A 549 -21.62 2.68 26.57
CA ILE A 549 -22.11 3.62 25.54
C ILE A 549 -21.06 4.68 25.22
N HIS A 550 -20.38 5.21 26.24
CA HIS A 550 -19.25 6.12 26.05
C HIS A 550 -18.18 5.48 25.17
N PHE A 551 -17.78 4.25 25.51
CA PHE A 551 -16.77 3.54 24.74
C PHE A 551 -17.17 3.40 23.27
N LEU A 552 -18.42 3.02 22.98
CA LEU A 552 -18.93 2.94 21.60
C LEU A 552 -18.88 4.30 20.89
N LEU A 553 -19.34 5.38 21.54
CA LEU A 553 -19.32 6.74 20.97
C LEU A 553 -17.91 7.26 20.72
N ALA A 554 -16.98 7.01 21.64
CA ALA A 554 -15.60 7.46 21.54
C ALA A 554 -14.83 6.68 20.47
N THR A 555 -14.99 5.35 20.42
CA THR A 555 -14.15 4.46 19.62
C THR A 555 -14.76 4.04 18.28
N GLY A 556 -16.06 4.25 18.10
CA GLY A 556 -16.80 3.72 16.96
C GLY A 556 -16.86 2.18 16.93
N HIS A 557 -16.52 1.50 18.03
CA HIS A 557 -16.46 0.04 18.09
C HIS A 557 -17.82 -0.59 17.81
N ARG A 558 -17.87 -1.68 17.05
CA ARG A 558 -19.14 -2.36 16.74
C ARG A 558 -19.82 -2.89 18.00
N PRO A 559 -21.16 -2.87 18.10
CA PRO A 559 -21.90 -3.36 19.26
C PRO A 559 -22.03 -4.90 19.24
N ASN A 560 -20.91 -5.61 19.25
CA ASN A 560 -20.83 -7.08 19.20
C ASN A 560 -20.27 -7.66 20.51
N ALA A 561 -20.23 -8.98 20.63
CA ALA A 561 -19.77 -9.63 21.86
C ALA A 561 -18.29 -9.35 22.23
N SER A 562 -17.45 -8.81 21.32
CA SER A 562 -16.04 -8.58 21.63
C SER A 562 -15.80 -7.37 22.53
N VAL A 563 -16.64 -6.33 22.47
CA VAL A 563 -16.52 -5.17 23.40
C VAL A 563 -16.81 -5.59 24.84
N LEU A 564 -17.68 -6.58 25.06
CA LEU A 564 -17.95 -7.14 26.40
C LEU A 564 -16.80 -7.96 26.97
N LYS A 565 -15.77 -8.28 26.16
CA LYS A 565 -14.58 -9.01 26.59
C LYS A 565 -13.45 -8.09 27.06
N LEU A 566 -13.61 -6.77 26.94
CA LEU A 566 -12.62 -5.81 27.41
C LEU A 566 -12.41 -5.93 28.91
N ALA A 567 -11.16 -6.05 29.33
CA ALA A 567 -10.75 -6.06 30.72
C ALA A 567 -10.01 -4.75 31.06
N LEU A 568 -9.85 -4.47 32.36
CA LEU A 568 -9.21 -3.22 32.81
C LEU A 568 -7.76 -3.07 32.29
N HIS A 569 -7.05 -4.19 32.11
CA HIS A 569 -5.68 -4.22 31.57
C HIS A 569 -5.57 -3.93 30.06
N ASP A 570 -6.70 -3.85 29.33
CA ASP A 570 -6.68 -3.50 27.91
C ASP A 570 -6.53 -1.98 27.68
N PHE A 571 -6.63 -1.14 28.73
CA PHE A 571 -6.59 0.32 28.63
C PHE A 571 -5.18 0.89 28.86
N PHE A 572 -4.88 2.03 28.24
CA PHE A 572 -3.67 2.84 28.47
C PHE A 572 -4.06 4.23 28.94
N PRO A 573 -4.39 4.40 30.23
CA PRO A 573 -4.99 5.64 30.75
C PRO A 573 -4.15 6.89 30.50
N ARG A 574 -2.81 6.78 30.58
CA ARG A 574 -1.87 7.88 30.32
C ARG A 574 -1.91 8.39 28.88
N HIS A 575 -2.40 7.58 27.94
CA HIS A 575 -2.42 7.89 26.52
C HIS A 575 -3.85 7.99 25.96
N ALA A 576 -4.88 7.84 26.81
CA ALA A 576 -6.28 7.77 26.38
C ALA A 576 -6.50 6.77 25.23
N LEU A 577 -5.85 5.60 25.33
CA LEU A 577 -5.96 4.51 24.36
C LEU A 577 -6.53 3.24 25.01
N ALA A 578 -6.98 2.30 24.18
CA ALA A 578 -7.24 0.92 24.56
C ALA A 578 -6.89 -0.05 23.43
N VAL A 579 -6.55 -1.30 23.76
CA VAL A 579 -6.53 -2.41 22.80
C VAL A 579 -7.94 -2.99 22.73
N VAL A 580 -8.49 -3.03 21.54
CA VAL A 580 -9.78 -3.68 21.28
C VAL A 580 -9.61 -4.89 20.41
N ARG A 581 -10.52 -5.85 20.57
CA ARG A 581 -10.72 -6.91 19.60
C ARG A 581 -11.80 -6.50 18.63
N ASP A 582 -11.38 -5.94 17.52
CA ASP A 582 -12.26 -5.59 16.40
C ASP A 582 -12.08 -6.64 15.29
N LYS A 583 -13.01 -6.69 14.32
CA LYS A 583 -12.82 -7.44 13.07
C LYS A 583 -12.80 -8.99 13.21
N GLN A 584 -13.99 -9.62 13.21
CA GLN A 584 -14.11 -11.09 13.15
C GLN A 584 -13.64 -11.73 11.83
N VAL A 585 -13.45 -10.93 10.78
CA VAL A 585 -13.18 -11.44 9.43
C VAL A 585 -11.68 -11.58 9.13
N ASP A 586 -10.78 -10.89 9.83
CA ASP A 586 -9.34 -10.97 9.56
C ASP A 586 -8.55 -11.27 10.84
N PRO A 587 -8.20 -12.54 11.06
CA PRO A 587 -7.54 -12.98 12.29
C PRO A 587 -6.25 -12.23 12.61
N ALA A 588 -5.44 -11.84 11.60
CA ALA A 588 -4.17 -11.14 11.83
C ALA A 588 -4.33 -9.75 12.45
N HIS A 589 -5.45 -9.08 12.19
CA HIS A 589 -5.76 -7.75 12.73
C HIS A 589 -6.90 -7.81 13.75
N SER A 590 -7.05 -8.96 14.42
CA SER A 590 -8.07 -9.19 15.44
C SER A 590 -7.92 -8.29 16.66
N THR A 591 -6.76 -7.67 16.86
CA THR A 591 -6.53 -6.61 17.86
C THR A 591 -6.11 -5.32 17.18
N ARG A 592 -6.59 -4.17 17.67
CA ARG A 592 -6.13 -2.85 17.25
C ARG A 592 -6.19 -1.87 18.41
N LEU A 593 -5.50 -0.74 18.27
CA LEU A 593 -5.63 0.38 19.19
C LEU A 593 -6.81 1.27 18.80
N VAL A 594 -7.45 1.87 19.82
CA VAL A 594 -8.48 2.91 19.70
C VAL A 594 -8.20 4.01 20.69
N CYS A 595 -8.56 5.25 20.36
CA CYS A 595 -8.59 6.35 21.31
C CYS A 595 -9.93 6.40 22.05
N THR A 596 -9.88 6.53 23.37
CA THR A 596 -11.05 6.58 24.24
C THR A 596 -11.48 8.00 24.61
N GLY A 597 -10.60 9.01 24.45
CA GLY A 597 -10.83 10.37 24.97
C GLY A 597 -10.50 10.50 26.46
N TRP A 598 -10.15 11.70 26.92
CA TRP A 598 -9.79 11.90 28.33
C TRP A 598 -11.00 11.82 29.25
N ARG A 599 -12.17 12.26 28.78
CA ARG A 599 -13.40 12.18 29.57
C ARG A 599 -13.80 10.73 29.85
N PHE A 600 -13.53 9.81 28.92
CA PHE A 600 -13.71 8.38 29.16
C PHE A 600 -12.82 7.90 30.29
N ILE A 601 -11.53 8.27 30.27
CA ILE A 601 -10.58 7.86 31.30
C ILE A 601 -10.99 8.39 32.68
N GLY A 602 -11.49 9.63 32.78
CA GLY A 602 -12.00 10.15 34.04
C GLY A 602 -13.28 9.47 34.53
N GLU A 603 -14.17 9.07 33.62
CA GLU A 603 -15.34 8.27 33.98
C GLU A 603 -14.93 6.85 34.44
N LEU A 604 -13.95 6.25 33.76
CA LEU A 604 -13.38 4.97 34.15
C LEU A 604 -12.71 5.05 35.54
N GLU A 605 -12.00 6.14 35.84
CA GLU A 605 -11.40 6.39 37.16
C GLU A 605 -12.47 6.40 38.27
N SER A 606 -13.60 7.08 38.02
CA SER A 606 -14.74 7.13 38.94
C SER A 606 -15.40 5.75 39.13
N TYR A 607 -15.49 4.96 38.06
CA TYR A 607 -16.03 3.61 38.11
C TYR A 607 -15.12 2.64 38.87
N VAL A 608 -13.80 2.68 38.64
CA VAL A 608 -12.82 1.88 39.37
C VAL A 608 -12.88 2.17 40.87
N LYS A 609 -12.92 3.46 41.26
CA LYS A 609 -13.10 3.88 42.67
C LYS A 609 -14.39 3.35 43.29
N GLU A 610 -15.45 3.24 42.49
CA GLU A 610 -16.71 2.67 42.93
C GLU A 610 -16.58 1.15 43.13
N LEU A 611 -15.96 0.41 42.20
CA LEU A 611 -15.69 -1.03 42.37
C LEU A 611 -14.85 -1.30 43.63
N GLU A 612 -13.83 -0.48 43.91
CA GLU A 612 -13.06 -0.57 45.16
C GLU A 612 -13.94 -0.38 46.40
N ARG A 613 -14.88 0.57 46.35
CA ARG A 613 -15.86 0.81 47.41
C ARG A 613 -16.75 -0.41 47.62
N ILE A 614 -17.24 -1.03 46.55
CA ILE A 614 -18.07 -2.24 46.59
C ILE A 614 -17.30 -3.37 47.24
N THR A 615 -16.07 -3.64 46.79
CA THR A 615 -15.19 -4.68 47.33
C THR A 615 -14.98 -4.52 48.84
N ARG A 616 -14.85 -3.28 49.35
CA ARG A 616 -14.62 -3.00 50.78
C ARG A 616 -15.90 -2.95 51.63
N LYS A 617 -17.04 -2.51 51.08
CA LYS A 617 -18.21 -2.07 51.89
C LYS A 617 -19.54 -2.76 51.58
N SER A 618 -19.62 -3.58 50.54
CA SER A 618 -20.85 -4.31 50.18
C SER A 618 -21.09 -5.51 51.10
N ASP A 619 -22.34 -5.75 51.50
CA ASP A 619 -22.72 -6.94 52.27
C ASP A 619 -22.97 -8.14 51.33
N ASN A 620 -23.26 -7.88 50.05
CA ASN A 620 -23.38 -8.89 49.01
C ASN A 620 -22.02 -9.49 48.61
N ARG A 621 -21.82 -10.78 48.94
CA ARG A 621 -20.60 -11.54 48.65
C ARG A 621 -20.34 -11.70 47.15
N SER A 622 -21.35 -11.99 46.32
CA SER A 622 -21.15 -12.20 44.87
C SER A 622 -20.71 -10.90 44.19
N ALA A 623 -21.32 -9.78 44.57
CA ALA A 623 -20.93 -8.45 44.11
C ALA A 623 -19.49 -8.08 44.49
N ARG A 624 -19.06 -8.37 45.73
CA ARG A 624 -17.66 -8.15 46.16
C ARG A 624 -16.68 -9.00 45.35
N THR A 625 -16.98 -10.28 45.17
CA THR A 625 -16.12 -11.18 44.39
C THR A 625 -15.98 -10.71 42.95
N LEU A 626 -17.09 -10.37 42.29
CA LEU A 626 -17.06 -9.88 40.91
C LEU A 626 -16.31 -8.54 40.79
N ALA A 627 -16.57 -7.59 41.69
CA ALA A 627 -15.88 -6.30 41.68
C ALA A 627 -14.36 -6.49 41.84
N SER A 628 -13.94 -7.38 42.75
CA SER A 628 -12.53 -7.75 42.92
C SER A 628 -11.96 -8.41 41.66
N SER A 629 -12.70 -9.30 41.00
CA SER A 629 -12.26 -9.94 39.76
C SER A 629 -12.10 -8.96 38.60
N ILE A 630 -12.99 -7.97 38.49
CA ILE A 630 -12.87 -6.90 37.48
C ILE A 630 -11.63 -6.02 37.75
N LEU A 631 -11.40 -5.64 39.00
CA LEU A 631 -10.22 -4.85 39.40
C LEU A 631 -8.91 -5.58 39.12
N CYS A 632 -8.89 -6.91 39.25
CA CYS A 632 -7.76 -7.76 38.88
C CYS A 632 -7.72 -8.14 37.39
N ALA A 633 -8.65 -7.63 36.58
CA ALA A 633 -8.85 -7.97 35.16
C ALA A 633 -9.01 -9.48 34.88
N SER A 634 -9.38 -10.29 35.87
CA SER A 634 -9.74 -11.70 35.70
C SER A 634 -11.19 -11.88 35.24
N SER A 635 -11.98 -10.81 35.27
CA SER A 635 -13.31 -10.73 34.65
C SER A 635 -13.41 -9.48 33.77
N PRO A 636 -14.19 -9.52 32.67
CA PRO A 636 -14.38 -8.35 31.81
C PRO A 636 -15.05 -7.17 32.54
N LEU A 637 -14.72 -5.95 32.10
CA LEU A 637 -15.13 -4.67 32.71
C LEU A 637 -16.65 -4.49 32.76
N PHE A 638 -17.37 -5.03 31.78
CA PHE A 638 -18.79 -4.80 31.56
C PHE A 638 -19.71 -5.92 32.08
N VAL A 639 -19.18 -6.86 32.87
CA VAL A 639 -19.97 -7.93 33.51
C VAL A 639 -20.74 -7.40 34.72
N LEU A 640 -21.94 -7.93 34.95
CA LEU A 640 -22.77 -7.66 36.12
C LEU A 640 -22.92 -8.91 37.00
N PRO A 641 -23.24 -8.75 38.30
CA PRO A 641 -23.48 -9.89 39.20
C PRO A 641 -24.68 -10.74 38.75
N GLU A 642 -24.66 -12.04 39.06
CA GLU A 642 -25.79 -12.92 38.81
C GLU A 642 -27.05 -12.44 39.58
N GLY A 643 -28.19 -12.38 38.90
CA GLY A 643 -29.49 -11.99 39.49
C GLY A 643 -29.94 -10.55 39.23
N THR A 644 -29.12 -9.69 38.62
CA THR A 644 -29.59 -8.42 38.01
C THR A 644 -30.29 -8.74 36.68
N THR A 645 -31.61 -8.96 36.75
CA THR A 645 -32.52 -9.46 35.69
C THR A 645 -32.19 -10.86 35.15
N GLU A 646 -33.22 -11.67 34.90
CA GLU A 646 -33.11 -13.04 34.33
C GLU A 646 -32.43 -13.09 32.94
N ALA A 647 -32.15 -11.94 32.33
CA ALA A 647 -31.33 -11.80 31.13
C ALA A 647 -29.85 -11.59 31.51
N GLY A 648 -29.17 -12.64 31.98
CA GLY A 648 -27.72 -12.67 32.29
C GLY A 648 -26.77 -12.33 31.13
N SER A 649 -27.29 -11.90 29.98
CA SER A 649 -26.55 -11.24 28.92
C SER A 649 -27.55 -10.47 28.04
N SER A 650 -28.13 -9.37 28.52
CA SER A 650 -28.84 -8.48 27.60
C SER A 650 -27.84 -8.12 26.49
N SER A 651 -28.06 -8.60 25.26
CA SER A 651 -27.11 -8.34 24.17
C SER A 651 -26.93 -6.83 24.06
N ILE A 652 -25.75 -6.32 23.68
CA ILE A 652 -25.54 -4.86 23.53
C ILE A 652 -26.65 -4.27 22.64
N ARG A 653 -27.13 -5.06 21.67
CA ARG A 653 -28.25 -4.73 20.81
C ARG A 653 -29.56 -4.48 21.58
N GLU A 654 -29.88 -5.29 22.58
CA GLU A 654 -31.05 -5.06 23.45
C GLU A 654 -30.89 -3.78 24.27
N LEU A 655 -29.69 -3.53 24.83
CA LEU A 655 -29.42 -2.28 25.54
C LEU A 655 -29.63 -1.08 24.60
N LEU A 656 -29.03 -1.09 23.41
CA LEU A 656 -29.17 0.00 22.43
C LEU A 656 -30.62 0.21 22.01
N ASN A 657 -31.37 -0.86 21.75
CA ASN A 657 -32.78 -0.80 21.39
C ASN A 657 -33.67 -0.25 22.53
N SER A 658 -33.31 -0.55 23.78
CA SER A 658 -34.02 -0.02 24.96
C SER A 658 -33.76 1.46 25.22
N LEU A 659 -32.62 1.98 24.75
CA LEU A 659 -32.21 3.37 24.93
C LEU A 659 -32.85 4.28 23.87
N ASP A 660 -32.82 3.87 22.60
CA ASP A 660 -33.52 4.58 21.53
C ASP A 660 -33.87 3.65 20.35
N PRO A 661 -35.13 3.66 19.85
CA PRO A 661 -35.53 2.83 18.71
C PRO A 661 -34.71 3.06 17.44
N LEU A 662 -34.22 4.29 17.17
CA LEU A 662 -33.36 4.57 16.02
C LEU A 662 -32.05 3.79 16.07
N TRP A 663 -31.52 3.54 17.28
CA TRP A 663 -30.33 2.74 17.46
C TRP A 663 -30.63 1.24 17.31
N GLY A 664 -31.84 0.81 17.66
CA GLY A 664 -32.36 -0.53 17.33
C GLY A 664 -32.46 -0.76 15.82
N GLU A 665 -32.97 0.22 15.07
CA GLU A 665 -33.06 0.21 13.61
C GLU A 665 -31.66 0.25 12.94
N ARG A 666 -30.73 1.06 13.49
CA ARG A 666 -29.37 1.26 12.98
C ARG A 666 -28.34 1.07 14.08
N THR A 667 -27.88 -0.17 14.26
CA THR A 667 -27.00 -0.56 15.37
C THR A 667 -25.65 0.17 15.40
N ASN A 668 -25.13 0.59 14.25
CA ASN A 668 -23.86 1.33 14.16
C ASN A 668 -24.05 2.86 14.12
N LEU A 669 -25.19 3.40 14.56
CA LEU A 669 -25.48 4.83 14.49
C LEU A 669 -24.39 5.72 15.12
N HIS A 670 -23.80 5.31 16.25
CA HIS A 670 -22.67 6.01 16.88
C HIS A 670 -21.42 6.07 15.98
N ARG A 671 -21.18 5.02 15.19
CA ARG A 671 -20.04 4.91 14.29
C ARG A 671 -20.19 5.87 13.09
N HIS A 672 -21.41 6.02 12.56
CA HIS A 672 -21.72 7.05 11.57
C HIS A 672 -21.52 8.46 12.16
N GLY A 673 -22.06 8.71 13.36
CA GLY A 673 -21.94 10.00 14.04
C GLY A 673 -20.48 10.40 14.28
N LEU A 674 -19.67 9.51 14.87
CA LEU A 674 -18.26 9.75 15.12
C LEU A 674 -17.50 9.99 13.80
N GLY A 675 -17.68 9.10 12.80
CA GLY A 675 -17.02 9.24 11.51
C GLY A 675 -17.34 10.58 10.84
N GLN A 676 -18.60 11.01 10.91
CA GLN A 676 -19.06 12.28 10.38
C GLN A 676 -18.44 13.48 11.12
N PHE A 677 -18.40 13.42 12.45
CA PHE A 677 -17.80 14.48 13.26
C PHE A 677 -16.31 14.66 12.95
N LEU A 678 -15.57 13.55 12.78
CA LEU A 678 -14.16 13.58 12.41
C LEU A 678 -13.94 14.20 11.02
N ILE A 679 -14.81 13.90 10.05
CA ILE A 679 -14.79 14.53 8.71
C ILE A 679 -15.03 16.03 8.82
N GLN A 680 -16.06 16.45 9.57
CA GLN A 680 -16.42 17.87 9.73
C GLN A 680 -15.33 18.69 10.41
N ASN A 681 -14.60 18.08 11.35
CA ASN A 681 -13.47 18.70 12.03
C ASN A 681 -12.15 18.59 11.26
N ARG A 682 -12.17 18.09 10.01
CA ARG A 682 -10.99 17.95 9.14
C ARG A 682 -9.84 17.18 9.79
N VAL A 683 -10.19 16.15 10.57
CA VAL A 683 -9.19 15.23 11.12
C VAL A 683 -8.52 14.50 9.96
N ASP A 684 -7.20 14.35 10.05
CA ASP A 684 -6.41 13.63 9.05
C ASP A 684 -7.08 12.27 8.73
N PRO A 685 -7.27 11.94 7.43
CA PRO A 685 -7.90 10.69 7.04
C PRO A 685 -7.24 9.46 7.67
N GLU A 686 -5.92 9.44 7.81
CA GLU A 686 -5.18 8.32 8.42
C GLU A 686 -5.55 8.14 9.89
N HIS A 687 -5.66 9.24 10.65
CA HIS A 687 -6.10 9.23 12.05
C HIS A 687 -7.56 8.78 12.19
N ARG A 688 -8.43 9.22 11.27
CA ARG A 688 -9.82 8.75 11.18
C ARG A 688 -9.88 7.25 10.91
N TYR A 689 -9.11 6.76 9.95
CA TYR A 689 -9.08 5.34 9.59
C TYR A 689 -8.55 4.46 10.72
N PHE A 690 -7.51 4.93 11.41
CA PHE A 690 -7.01 4.33 12.64
C PHE A 690 -8.12 4.20 13.69
N GLN A 691 -8.79 5.32 14.01
CA GLN A 691 -9.83 5.36 15.04
C GLN A 691 -10.98 4.41 14.71
N MET A 692 -11.41 4.41 13.45
CA MET A 692 -12.53 3.58 12.99
C MET A 692 -12.11 2.13 12.75
N GLY A 693 -10.82 1.81 12.58
CA GLY A 693 -10.37 0.47 12.19
C GLY A 693 -10.57 0.17 10.71
N TRP A 694 -10.67 1.20 9.87
CA TRP A 694 -10.74 1.08 8.41
C TRP A 694 -9.32 1.07 7.84
N MET A 695 -8.54 0.05 8.18
CA MET A 695 -7.14 -0.07 7.78
C MET A 695 -7.08 -0.38 6.27
N PRO A 696 -6.82 0.58 5.37
CA PRO A 696 -7.08 0.38 3.95
C PRO A 696 -5.94 -0.42 3.28
N HIS A 697 -4.77 -0.53 3.93
CA HIS A 697 -3.54 -1.13 3.43
C HIS A 697 -2.56 -1.42 4.57
N ALA A 698 -1.41 -2.03 4.26
CA ALA A 698 -0.38 -2.44 5.23
C ALA A 698 0.48 -1.29 5.82
N HIS A 699 0.31 -0.05 5.35
CA HIS A 699 1.17 1.10 5.68
C HIS A 699 0.40 2.21 6.40
N HIS A 700 -0.08 1.96 7.62
CA HIS A 700 -0.94 2.89 8.36
C HIS A 700 -0.26 3.40 9.65
N ALA A 701 -0.92 4.30 10.37
CA ALA A 701 -0.42 5.00 11.56
C ALA A 701 0.11 4.12 12.72
N THR A 702 -0.17 2.82 12.68
CA THR A 702 0.28 1.83 13.67
C THR A 702 0.97 0.62 13.06
N SER A 703 1.27 0.67 11.75
CA SER A 703 1.97 -0.41 11.07
C SER A 703 3.47 -0.33 11.34
N ASP A 704 4.20 -1.34 10.88
CA ASP A 704 5.65 -1.41 11.03
C ASP A 704 6.41 -0.38 10.16
N SER A 705 5.72 0.35 9.29
CA SER A 705 6.28 1.49 8.57
C SER A 705 5.93 2.84 9.19
N ALA A 706 5.13 2.87 10.26
CA ALA A 706 4.71 4.12 10.89
C ALA A 706 5.93 4.86 11.47
N PRO A 707 6.17 6.13 11.11
CA PRO A 707 7.32 6.89 11.61
C PRO A 707 7.14 7.34 13.07
N TYR A 708 5.92 7.29 13.59
CA TYR A 708 5.59 7.71 14.94
C TYR A 708 5.13 6.53 15.81
N PRO A 709 5.41 6.59 17.13
CA PRO A 709 4.91 5.58 18.06
C PRO A 709 3.39 5.71 18.26
N PRO A 710 2.66 4.59 18.41
CA PRO A 710 1.21 4.59 18.52
C PRO A 710 0.61 5.48 19.61
N PHE A 711 1.30 5.67 20.75
CA PHE A 711 0.78 6.49 21.84
C PHE A 711 0.56 7.96 21.45
N LYS A 712 1.30 8.49 20.46
CA LYS A 712 1.11 9.88 19.98
C LYS A 712 -0.27 10.09 19.36
N LEU A 713 -0.81 9.07 18.69
CA LEU A 713 -2.16 9.12 18.12
C LEU A 713 -3.22 9.35 19.19
N GLY A 714 -3.05 8.73 20.37
CA GLY A 714 -3.94 8.94 21.50
C GLY A 714 -3.96 10.39 21.96
N HIS A 715 -2.79 11.03 22.08
CA HIS A 715 -2.70 12.44 22.47
C HIS A 715 -3.28 13.41 21.43
N GLU A 716 -3.17 13.07 20.15
CA GLU A 716 -3.70 13.91 19.07
C GLU A 716 -5.22 13.77 18.90
N ILE A 717 -5.74 12.54 18.99
CA ILE A 717 -7.16 12.24 18.74
C ILE A 717 -8.03 12.50 19.97
N ALA A 718 -7.52 12.26 21.19
CA ALA A 718 -8.33 12.36 22.41
C ALA A 718 -9.05 13.70 22.61
N PRO A 719 -8.42 14.87 22.40
CA PRO A 719 -9.11 16.16 22.52
C PRO A 719 -10.25 16.32 21.50
N VAL A 720 -10.12 15.72 20.31
CA VAL A 720 -11.18 15.73 19.28
C VAL A 720 -12.34 14.83 19.71
N ILE A 721 -12.04 13.65 20.27
CA ILE A 721 -13.06 12.75 20.82
C ILE A 721 -13.80 13.40 21.98
N ASP A 722 -13.12 14.13 22.86
CA ASP A 722 -13.78 14.82 23.98
C ASP A 722 -14.76 15.91 23.47
N ARG A 723 -14.40 16.65 22.42
CA ARG A 723 -15.33 17.60 21.76
C ARG A 723 -16.53 16.90 21.12
N TRP A 724 -16.32 15.74 20.50
CA TRP A 724 -17.42 14.92 19.97
C TRP A 724 -18.39 14.52 21.08
N LEU A 725 -17.86 14.07 22.22
CA LEU A 725 -18.66 13.69 23.36
C LEU A 725 -19.45 14.89 23.89
N ASP A 726 -18.84 16.08 23.99
CA ASP A 726 -19.55 17.32 24.34
C ASP A 726 -20.75 17.57 23.43
N GLU A 727 -20.59 17.44 22.10
CA GLU A 727 -21.67 17.61 21.12
C GLU A 727 -22.74 16.52 21.20
N CYS A 728 -22.39 15.30 21.61
CA CYS A 728 -23.36 14.26 21.95
C CYS A 728 -24.18 14.58 23.21
N GLY A 729 -23.90 15.70 23.90
CA GLY A 729 -24.53 16.07 25.16
C GLY A 729 -23.94 15.33 26.36
N TRP A 730 -22.74 14.76 26.23
CA TRP A 730 -22.09 13.99 27.29
C TRP A 730 -21.68 14.92 28.46
N GLN A 731 -22.15 14.61 29.67
CA GLN A 731 -21.83 15.38 30.88
C GLN A 731 -21.02 14.58 31.91
N GLY A 732 -20.75 13.30 31.65
CA GLY A 732 -19.96 12.41 32.54
C GLY A 732 -18.44 12.60 32.38
N GLY A 733 -17.64 12.11 33.31
CA GLY A 733 -16.17 12.19 33.23
C GLY A 733 -15.57 13.61 33.24
N CYS A 734 -14.68 13.86 34.20
CA CYS A 734 -13.76 15.00 34.16
C CYS A 734 -12.45 14.58 33.49
N SER A 735 -11.52 15.51 33.26
CA SER A 735 -10.13 15.12 33.00
C SER A 735 -9.64 14.23 34.16
N PRO A 736 -8.95 13.11 33.85
CA PRO A 736 -8.51 12.18 34.89
C PRO A 736 -7.51 12.85 35.81
N LYS A 737 -7.61 12.58 37.11
CA LYS A 737 -6.71 13.19 38.11
C LYS A 737 -5.39 12.43 38.20
N GLU A 738 -5.50 11.10 38.26
CA GLU A 738 -4.36 10.19 38.40
C GLU A 738 -4.50 9.05 37.39
N PRO A 739 -4.36 9.33 36.08
CA PRO A 739 -4.52 8.29 35.06
C PRO A 739 -3.52 7.14 35.24
N THR A 740 -2.31 7.43 35.73
CA THR A 740 -1.25 6.43 35.97
C THR A 740 -1.63 5.37 37.02
N ASN A 741 -2.48 5.72 37.99
CA ASN A 741 -2.88 4.84 39.08
C ASN A 741 -4.17 4.07 38.79
N LEU A 742 -4.78 4.28 37.62
CA LEU A 742 -6.09 3.71 37.30
C LEU A 742 -6.06 2.20 37.11
N ILE A 743 -4.95 1.65 36.58
CA ILE A 743 -4.77 0.21 36.44
C ILE A 743 -4.13 -0.32 37.73
N PRO A 744 -4.82 -1.15 38.53
CA PRO A 744 -4.23 -1.79 39.69
C PRO A 744 -3.03 -2.64 39.25
N LEU A 745 -1.85 -2.32 39.78
CA LEU A 745 -0.64 -3.06 39.46
C LEU A 745 -0.74 -4.49 39.99
N GLN A 746 -0.62 -5.46 39.09
CA GLN A 746 -0.43 -6.86 39.43
C GLN A 746 1.05 -7.21 39.42
N PRO A 747 1.47 -8.26 40.14
CA PRO A 747 2.81 -8.80 40.00
C PRO A 747 3.13 -9.16 38.55
N LEU A 748 4.38 -8.93 38.15
CA LEU A 748 4.89 -9.27 36.83
C LEU A 748 4.82 -10.79 36.60
N ASP A 749 4.34 -11.16 35.42
CA ASP A 749 4.12 -12.55 35.01
C ASP A 749 4.70 -12.77 33.60
N SER A 750 4.77 -14.02 33.17
CA SER A 750 5.33 -14.34 31.86
C SER A 750 4.40 -13.92 30.73
N TRP A 751 4.93 -13.12 29.80
CA TRP A 751 4.25 -12.72 28.57
C TRP A 751 4.49 -13.71 27.42
N ALA A 752 5.45 -14.63 27.55
CA ALA A 752 5.74 -15.62 26.51
C ALA A 752 4.51 -16.49 26.18
N ALA A 753 3.81 -16.98 27.22
CA ALA A 753 2.60 -17.78 27.04
C ALA A 753 1.48 -17.00 26.35
N GLN A 754 1.31 -15.72 26.70
CA GLN A 754 0.30 -14.86 26.08
C GLN A 754 0.61 -14.55 24.62
N ARG A 755 1.87 -14.27 24.28
CA ARG A 755 2.34 -14.11 22.89
C ARG A 755 2.11 -15.37 22.07
N ALA A 756 2.50 -16.53 22.61
CA ALA A 756 2.30 -17.82 21.93
C ALA A 756 0.81 -18.11 21.70
N ASN A 757 -0.04 -17.85 22.70
CA ASN A 757 -1.48 -18.04 22.58
C ASN A 757 -2.11 -17.08 21.56
N HIS A 758 -1.62 -15.83 21.49
CA HIS A 758 -2.06 -14.86 20.49
C HIS A 758 -1.75 -15.36 19.06
N GLY A 759 -0.50 -15.78 18.81
CA GLY A 759 -0.10 -16.35 17.51
C GLY A 759 -0.91 -17.59 17.14
N LYS A 760 -1.16 -18.49 18.11
CA LYS A 760 -2.00 -19.67 17.91
C LYS A 760 -3.44 -19.32 17.56
N THR A 761 -4.05 -18.37 18.28
CA THR A 761 -5.43 -17.93 18.03
C THR A 761 -5.60 -17.39 16.61
N ILE A 762 -4.61 -16.64 16.12
CA ILE A 762 -4.61 -16.11 14.75
C ILE A 762 -4.52 -17.26 13.73
N ALA A 763 -3.59 -18.19 13.93
CA ALA A 763 -3.41 -19.35 13.04
C ALA A 763 -4.67 -20.22 12.97
N ASP A 764 -5.28 -20.51 14.13
CA ASP A 764 -6.52 -21.29 14.24
C ASP A 764 -7.69 -20.56 13.54
N GLY A 765 -7.78 -19.23 13.70
CA GLY A 765 -8.77 -18.40 13.00
C GLY A 765 -8.68 -18.50 11.48
N TYR A 766 -7.47 -18.43 10.92
CA TYR A 766 -7.27 -18.59 9.47
C TYR A 766 -7.57 -20.02 8.99
N ALA A 767 -7.20 -21.03 9.77
CA ALA A 767 -7.52 -22.41 9.45
C ALA A 767 -9.04 -22.63 9.39
N SER A 768 -9.78 -22.09 10.36
CA SER A 768 -11.24 -22.13 10.41
C SER A 768 -11.87 -21.42 9.22
N MET A 769 -11.45 -20.20 8.88
CA MET A 769 -11.95 -19.46 7.71
C MET A 769 -11.71 -20.20 6.40
N LYS A 770 -10.51 -20.78 6.23
CA LYS A 770 -10.18 -21.55 5.03
C LYS A 770 -11.04 -22.80 4.91
N ALA A 771 -11.29 -23.49 6.03
CA ALA A 771 -12.18 -24.65 6.06
C ALA A 771 -13.63 -24.27 5.72
N GLU A 772 -14.15 -23.19 6.30
CA GLU A 772 -15.49 -22.67 6.01
C GLU A 772 -15.65 -22.28 4.53
N LEU A 773 -14.67 -21.56 3.96
CA LEU A 773 -14.69 -21.21 2.54
C LEU A 773 -14.71 -22.45 1.64
N LEU A 774 -13.87 -23.45 1.96
CA LEU A 774 -13.81 -24.69 1.18
C LEU A 774 -15.13 -25.45 1.23
N GLU A 775 -15.76 -25.53 2.39
CA GLU A 775 -17.04 -26.19 2.58
C GLU A 775 -18.16 -25.45 1.85
N ASN A 776 -18.29 -24.14 2.05
CA ASN A 776 -19.27 -23.33 1.33
C ASN A 776 -19.06 -23.37 -0.19
N THR A 777 -17.81 -23.44 -0.67
CA THR A 777 -17.52 -23.61 -2.10
C THR A 777 -18.08 -24.93 -2.61
N ARG A 778 -17.83 -26.04 -1.91
CA ARG A 778 -18.31 -27.37 -2.33
C ARG A 778 -19.84 -27.43 -2.39
N GLN A 779 -20.50 -26.81 -1.42
CA GLN A 779 -21.96 -26.80 -1.35
C GLN A 779 -22.60 -25.99 -2.48
N LEU A 780 -22.01 -24.86 -2.85
CA LEU A 780 -22.58 -23.92 -3.84
C LEU A 780 -22.12 -24.19 -5.28
N GLU A 781 -21.06 -24.97 -5.49
CA GLU A 781 -20.40 -25.09 -6.79
C GLU A 781 -21.33 -25.57 -7.92
N ALA A 782 -22.14 -26.60 -7.66
CA ALA A 782 -23.07 -27.14 -8.66
C ALA A 782 -24.19 -26.16 -9.01
N GLU A 783 -24.76 -25.48 -8.01
CA GLU A 783 -25.82 -24.49 -8.19
C GLU A 783 -25.32 -23.28 -8.99
N VAL A 784 -24.19 -22.73 -8.58
CA VAL A 784 -23.56 -21.56 -9.20
C VAL A 784 -23.15 -21.87 -10.64
N TRP A 785 -22.53 -23.03 -10.89
CA TRP A 785 -22.15 -23.41 -12.25
C TRP A 785 -23.37 -23.54 -13.16
N LYS A 786 -24.44 -24.18 -12.69
CA LYS A 786 -25.69 -24.30 -13.45
C LYS A 786 -26.28 -22.93 -13.83
N LYS A 787 -26.19 -21.94 -12.94
CA LYS A 787 -26.64 -20.58 -13.23
C LYS A 787 -25.73 -19.89 -14.26
N ILE A 788 -24.41 -20.05 -14.17
CA ILE A 788 -23.46 -19.56 -15.20
C ILE A 788 -23.79 -20.20 -16.56
N GLN A 789 -24.08 -21.50 -16.62
CA GLN A 789 -24.45 -22.19 -17.85
C GLN A 789 -25.69 -21.57 -18.51
N ASN A 790 -26.72 -21.26 -17.72
CA ASN A 790 -27.93 -20.64 -18.22
C ASN A 790 -27.70 -19.22 -18.77
N GLU A 791 -26.86 -18.41 -18.12
CA GLU A 791 -26.55 -17.05 -18.59
C GLU A 791 -25.58 -17.05 -19.78
N THR A 792 -24.79 -18.11 -19.96
CA THR A 792 -23.86 -18.25 -21.10
C THR A 792 -24.61 -18.13 -22.43
N VAL A 793 -25.78 -18.77 -22.54
CA VAL A 793 -26.63 -18.70 -23.74
C VAL A 793 -27.03 -17.26 -24.10
N ARG A 794 -27.06 -16.34 -23.12
CA ARG A 794 -27.44 -14.93 -23.31
C ARG A 794 -26.26 -13.98 -23.46
N VAL A 795 -25.09 -14.35 -22.94
CA VAL A 795 -23.93 -13.44 -22.80
C VAL A 795 -22.77 -13.87 -23.70
N LEU A 796 -22.59 -15.16 -23.94
CA LEU A 796 -21.52 -15.76 -24.73
C LEU A 796 -22.12 -16.62 -25.86
N PHE A 797 -22.68 -15.97 -26.88
CA PHE A 797 -23.39 -16.67 -27.97
C PHE A 797 -22.54 -17.66 -28.77
N ASP A 798 -21.22 -17.48 -28.79
CA ASP A 798 -20.28 -18.34 -29.53
C ASP A 798 -19.73 -19.51 -28.71
N TYR A 799 -20.14 -19.63 -27.44
CA TYR A 799 -19.62 -20.61 -26.49
C TYR A 799 -20.73 -21.38 -25.78
N ASP A 800 -20.50 -22.67 -25.60
CA ASP A 800 -21.28 -23.51 -24.68
C ASP A 800 -20.54 -23.71 -23.36
N ALA A 801 -21.25 -23.57 -22.24
CA ALA A 801 -20.71 -23.84 -20.92
C ALA A 801 -20.88 -25.32 -20.54
N ASN A 802 -19.77 -26.04 -20.53
CA ASN A 802 -19.73 -27.50 -20.33
C ASN A 802 -18.84 -27.91 -19.15
N THR A 803 -18.85 -29.20 -18.82
CA THR A 803 -17.91 -29.79 -17.86
C THR A 803 -17.01 -30.81 -18.56
N LEU A 804 -15.72 -30.53 -18.63
CA LEU A 804 -14.70 -31.47 -19.14
C LEU A 804 -13.95 -32.06 -17.96
N ASP A 805 -13.75 -33.38 -17.87
CA ASP A 805 -13.13 -34.06 -16.72
C ASP A 805 -13.70 -33.61 -15.35
N SER A 806 -15.02 -33.46 -15.26
CA SER A 806 -15.72 -32.97 -14.07
C SER A 806 -15.31 -31.57 -13.60
N ARG A 807 -14.78 -30.70 -14.49
CA ARG A 807 -14.58 -29.28 -14.16
C ARG A 807 -15.14 -28.34 -15.23
N PRO A 808 -15.66 -27.17 -14.81
CA PRO A 808 -16.16 -26.12 -15.70
C PRO A 808 -15.22 -25.74 -16.84
N ILE A 809 -15.77 -25.52 -18.03
CA ILE A 809 -15.09 -25.01 -19.22
C ILE A 809 -16.12 -24.34 -20.17
N PHE A 810 -15.68 -23.39 -20.99
CA PHE A 810 -16.45 -22.91 -22.13
C PHE A 810 -15.88 -23.53 -23.40
N THR A 811 -16.74 -24.15 -24.21
CA THR A 811 -16.36 -24.80 -25.46
C THR A 811 -16.89 -23.95 -26.62
N PRO A 812 -16.03 -23.53 -27.56
CA PRO A 812 -16.48 -22.76 -28.71
C PRO A 812 -17.41 -23.60 -29.59
N LEU A 813 -18.47 -22.99 -30.11
CA LEU A 813 -19.44 -23.65 -30.99
C LEU A 813 -18.91 -23.86 -32.42
N SER A 814 -17.89 -23.10 -32.83
CA SER A 814 -17.20 -23.20 -34.12
C SER A 814 -15.69 -23.37 -33.95
N SER A 815 -15.05 -24.18 -34.80
CA SER A 815 -13.61 -24.40 -34.80
C SER A 815 -12.80 -23.34 -35.57
N ASP A 816 -13.47 -22.56 -36.43
CA ASP A 816 -12.80 -21.78 -37.46
C ASP A 816 -12.48 -20.34 -37.00
N HIS A 817 -13.19 -19.85 -35.98
CA HIS A 817 -12.96 -18.56 -35.34
C HIS A 817 -13.17 -18.70 -33.83
N LEU A 818 -12.20 -18.26 -33.03
CA LEU A 818 -12.27 -18.29 -31.56
C LEU A 818 -12.42 -16.87 -31.02
N PRO A 819 -13.65 -16.35 -30.92
CA PRO A 819 -13.87 -14.97 -30.48
C PRO A 819 -13.33 -14.78 -29.04
N PRO A 820 -12.69 -13.64 -28.72
CA PRO A 820 -12.21 -13.38 -27.39
C PRO A 820 -13.38 -13.26 -26.40
N ILE A 821 -13.18 -13.72 -25.17
CA ILE A 821 -14.12 -13.46 -24.07
C ILE A 821 -13.66 -12.20 -23.34
N ASP A 822 -14.40 -11.10 -23.46
CA ASP A 822 -14.01 -9.79 -22.92
C ASP A 822 -14.53 -9.51 -21.50
N ASP A 823 -14.17 -8.35 -20.93
CA ASP A 823 -14.61 -7.95 -19.59
C ASP A 823 -16.14 -7.77 -19.51
N LEU A 824 -16.78 -7.21 -20.54
CA LEU A 824 -18.23 -6.98 -20.52
C LEU A 824 -19.01 -8.29 -20.46
N GLN A 825 -18.57 -9.30 -21.20
CA GLN A 825 -19.14 -10.64 -21.16
C GLN A 825 -18.90 -11.30 -19.81
N VAL A 826 -17.70 -11.18 -19.24
CA VAL A 826 -17.40 -11.70 -17.90
C VAL A 826 -18.27 -11.02 -16.83
N GLN A 827 -18.43 -9.69 -16.89
CA GLN A 827 -19.33 -8.96 -15.99
C GLN A 827 -20.79 -9.37 -16.20
N GLY A 828 -21.23 -9.55 -17.46
CA GLY A 828 -22.59 -9.99 -17.78
C GLY A 828 -22.94 -11.30 -17.10
N LEU A 829 -22.02 -12.27 -17.12
CA LEU A 829 -22.19 -13.54 -16.41
C LEU A 829 -22.29 -13.38 -14.89
N LEU A 830 -21.45 -12.51 -14.30
CA LEU A 830 -21.44 -12.26 -12.86
C LEU A 830 -22.61 -11.40 -12.38
N THR A 831 -23.18 -10.54 -13.23
CA THR A 831 -24.29 -9.65 -12.91
C THR A 831 -25.52 -10.43 -12.46
N SER A 832 -25.73 -11.64 -12.99
CA SER A 832 -26.85 -12.50 -12.56
C SER A 832 -26.80 -12.92 -11.08
N PHE A 833 -25.62 -12.84 -10.44
CA PHE A 833 -25.42 -13.08 -9.01
C PHE A 833 -25.51 -11.80 -8.17
N SER A 834 -25.69 -10.63 -8.82
CA SER A 834 -25.86 -9.33 -8.14
C SER A 834 -27.28 -9.14 -7.60
N GLU A 835 -28.25 -9.92 -8.07
CA GLU A 835 -29.66 -9.86 -7.69
C GLU A 835 -30.00 -10.80 -6.51
N ASN A 836 -31.06 -10.46 -5.75
CA ASN A 836 -31.62 -11.36 -4.72
C ASN A 836 -32.27 -12.56 -5.43
N PRO A 837 -32.04 -13.82 -5.01
CA PRO A 837 -31.73 -14.28 -3.64
C PRO A 837 -30.24 -14.64 -3.36
N TYR A 838 -29.30 -14.33 -4.24
CA TYR A 838 -27.92 -14.84 -4.11
C TYR A 838 -27.11 -14.12 -3.02
N THR A 839 -26.43 -14.92 -2.18
CA THR A 839 -25.58 -14.41 -1.09
C THR A 839 -24.16 -14.05 -1.54
N HIS A 840 -23.36 -13.38 -0.70
CA HIS A 840 -21.94 -13.06 -0.98
C HIS A 840 -21.12 -14.30 -1.32
N MET A 841 -21.38 -15.42 -0.65
CA MET A 841 -20.70 -16.68 -0.93
C MET A 841 -21.01 -17.20 -2.35
N HIS A 842 -22.23 -17.02 -2.86
CA HIS A 842 -22.55 -17.38 -4.25
C HIS A 842 -21.72 -16.57 -5.24
N ARG A 843 -21.55 -15.27 -5.01
CA ARG A 843 -20.73 -14.39 -5.85
C ARG A 843 -19.26 -14.77 -5.81
N HIS A 844 -18.71 -15.02 -4.63
CA HIS A 844 -17.34 -15.46 -4.46
C HIS A 844 -17.10 -16.78 -5.24
N VAL A 845 -18.00 -17.75 -5.07
CA VAL A 845 -17.93 -19.03 -5.77
C VAL A 845 -18.10 -18.84 -7.28
N ALA A 846 -19.00 -17.95 -7.73
CA ALA A 846 -19.21 -17.64 -9.14
C ALA A 846 -17.96 -17.05 -9.78
N ALA A 847 -17.37 -16.01 -9.19
CA ALA A 847 -16.13 -15.40 -9.69
C ALA A 847 -14.99 -16.43 -9.74
N ARG A 848 -14.88 -17.29 -8.72
CA ARG A 848 -13.85 -18.33 -8.65
C ARG A 848 -14.03 -19.42 -9.70
N LEU A 849 -15.25 -19.93 -9.87
CA LEU A 849 -15.58 -20.95 -10.86
C LEU A 849 -15.44 -20.40 -12.27
N LEU A 850 -15.96 -19.20 -12.52
CA LEU A 850 -15.86 -18.51 -13.80
C LEU A 850 -14.38 -18.29 -14.16
N ARG A 851 -13.56 -17.80 -13.23
CA ARG A 851 -12.11 -17.66 -13.44
C ARG A 851 -11.45 -19.00 -13.78
N ALA A 852 -11.81 -20.08 -13.09
CA ALA A 852 -11.25 -21.41 -13.36
C ALA A 852 -11.68 -21.94 -14.74
N ALA A 853 -12.94 -21.75 -15.11
CA ALA A 853 -13.50 -22.13 -16.40
C ALA A 853 -12.85 -21.36 -17.54
N LEU A 854 -12.70 -20.03 -17.43
CA LEU A 854 -12.07 -19.18 -18.42
C LEU A 854 -10.58 -19.50 -18.60
N LEU A 855 -9.84 -19.68 -17.50
CA LEU A 855 -8.45 -20.14 -17.55
C LEU A 855 -8.30 -21.48 -18.26
N ARG A 856 -9.22 -22.41 -18.00
CA ARG A 856 -9.21 -23.71 -18.65
C ARG A 856 -9.55 -23.60 -20.13
N THR A 857 -10.53 -22.76 -20.47
CA THR A 857 -10.94 -22.45 -21.85
C THR A 857 -9.76 -21.89 -22.65
N ALA A 858 -9.07 -20.89 -22.11
CA ALA A 858 -7.89 -20.31 -22.74
C ALA A 858 -6.76 -21.34 -22.92
N LYS A 859 -6.56 -22.23 -21.94
CA LYS A 859 -5.52 -23.27 -22.02
C LYS A 859 -5.84 -24.36 -23.04
N VAL A 860 -7.10 -24.81 -23.11
CA VAL A 860 -7.52 -25.94 -23.97
C VAL A 860 -7.73 -25.48 -25.41
N HIS A 861 -8.38 -24.32 -25.59
CA HIS A 861 -8.79 -23.84 -26.91
C HIS A 861 -7.87 -22.73 -27.46
N GLY A 862 -6.95 -22.16 -26.67
CA GLY A 862 -6.09 -21.06 -27.12
C GLY A 862 -6.81 -19.71 -27.30
N CYS A 863 -8.05 -19.60 -26.82
CA CYS A 863 -8.86 -18.37 -26.84
C CYS A 863 -8.32 -17.32 -25.84
N ARG A 864 -8.45 -16.04 -26.19
CA ARG A 864 -8.13 -14.92 -25.28
C ARG A 864 -9.31 -14.66 -24.35
N VAL A 865 -9.07 -14.58 -23.05
CA VAL A 865 -10.13 -14.40 -22.04
C VAL A 865 -9.76 -13.31 -21.04
N HIS A 866 -10.74 -12.50 -20.65
CA HIS A 866 -10.65 -11.64 -19.48
C HIS A 866 -10.85 -12.48 -18.22
N LEU A 867 -10.07 -12.25 -17.16
CA LEU A 867 -10.23 -12.99 -15.91
C LEU A 867 -10.87 -12.14 -14.83
N PRO A 868 -12.01 -12.58 -14.23
CA PRO A 868 -12.66 -11.82 -13.18
C PRO A 868 -11.78 -11.75 -11.93
N GLN A 869 -11.96 -10.67 -11.17
CA GLN A 869 -11.34 -10.52 -9.87
C GLN A 869 -11.93 -11.55 -8.91
N VAL A 870 -11.06 -12.31 -8.25
CA VAL A 870 -11.46 -13.27 -7.21
C VAL A 870 -10.93 -12.78 -5.88
N PRO A 871 -11.79 -12.60 -4.86
CA PRO A 871 -11.36 -12.32 -3.51
C PRO A 871 -10.56 -13.52 -2.97
N VAL A 872 -9.37 -13.30 -2.40
CA VAL A 872 -8.47 -14.34 -1.89
C VAL A 872 -8.07 -14.01 -0.46
N ILE A 873 -8.04 -14.99 0.43
CA ILE A 873 -7.48 -14.79 1.78
C ILE A 873 -6.04 -14.28 1.66
N SER A 874 -5.66 -13.23 2.39
CA SER A 874 -4.27 -12.76 2.40
C SER A 874 -3.31 -13.91 2.68
N ARG A 875 -2.29 -14.05 1.84
CA ARG A 875 -1.17 -14.99 2.09
C ARG A 875 -0.11 -14.39 3.03
N HIS A 876 -0.13 -13.08 3.25
CA HIS A 876 0.86 -12.38 4.06
C HIS A 876 0.16 -11.78 5.28
N GLN A 877 0.53 -12.31 6.43
CA GLN A 877 -0.06 -12.00 7.73
C GLN A 877 0.90 -11.07 8.45
N ILE A 878 0.64 -9.76 8.40
CA ILE A 878 1.26 -8.86 9.37
C ILE A 878 0.35 -8.92 10.58
N TYR A 879 0.80 -9.61 11.62
CA TYR A 879 0.03 -9.69 12.85
C TYR A 879 0.03 -8.34 13.55
N SER A 880 -1.10 -8.00 14.16
CA SER A 880 -1.14 -6.89 15.09
C SER A 880 -0.14 -7.11 16.21
N PRO A 881 0.79 -6.17 16.46
CA PRO A 881 1.75 -6.29 17.57
C PRO A 881 1.09 -6.02 18.94
N PHE A 882 -0.19 -5.64 18.95
CA PHE A 882 -0.90 -5.21 20.15
C PHE A 882 -1.62 -6.37 20.81
N LEU A 883 -1.12 -6.78 21.98
CA LEU A 883 -1.73 -7.84 22.78
C LEU A 883 -2.82 -7.28 23.68
N SER A 884 -3.88 -8.07 23.88
CA SER A 884 -4.83 -7.84 24.97
C SER A 884 -4.09 -7.86 26.31
N GLY A 885 -4.42 -6.96 27.23
CA GLY A 885 -3.76 -6.79 28.51
C GLY A 885 -2.48 -5.95 28.48
N SER A 886 -1.97 -5.54 27.31
CA SER A 886 -0.72 -4.79 27.19
C SER A 886 -0.73 -3.42 27.91
N GLY A 887 -1.90 -2.90 28.28
CA GLY A 887 -2.05 -1.75 29.17
C GLY A 887 -1.44 -1.97 30.56
N LEU A 888 -1.52 -3.19 31.09
CA LEU A 888 -0.82 -3.56 32.32
C LEU A 888 0.70 -3.45 32.15
N ALA A 889 1.25 -3.95 31.04
CA ALA A 889 2.69 -3.89 30.79
C ALA A 889 3.19 -2.44 30.75
N VAL A 890 2.46 -1.55 30.07
CA VAL A 890 2.79 -0.12 30.03
C VAL A 890 2.72 0.50 31.43
N SER A 891 1.69 0.18 32.22
CA SER A 891 1.52 0.71 33.58
C SER A 891 2.60 0.21 34.54
N GLN A 892 3.01 -1.06 34.43
CA GLN A 892 4.12 -1.62 35.20
C GLN A 892 5.45 -0.95 34.85
N MET A 893 5.68 -0.63 33.57
CA MET A 893 6.89 0.08 33.15
C MET A 893 6.88 1.54 33.63
N ASP A 894 5.72 2.21 33.62
CA ASP A 894 5.56 3.55 34.19
C ASP A 894 5.85 3.55 35.71
N ALA A 895 5.29 2.59 36.46
CA ALA A 895 5.51 2.46 37.89
C ALA A 895 6.99 2.19 38.23
N LEU A 896 7.66 1.35 37.43
CA LEU A 896 9.09 1.11 37.62
C LEU A 896 9.93 2.35 37.28
N GLN A 897 9.60 3.07 36.21
CA GLN A 897 10.27 4.32 35.87
C GLN A 897 10.11 5.35 36.99
N GLU A 898 8.92 5.47 37.58
CA GLU A 898 8.68 6.34 38.74
C GLU A 898 9.52 5.91 39.95
N ALA A 899 9.55 4.62 40.28
CA ALA A 899 10.38 4.09 41.36
C ALA A 899 11.88 4.34 41.14
N MET A 900 12.34 4.24 39.90
CA MET A 900 13.71 4.61 39.53
C MET A 900 13.97 6.11 39.77
N LEU A 901 13.08 6.99 39.31
CA LEU A 901 13.21 8.43 39.51
C LEU A 901 13.18 8.82 41.00
N GLN A 902 12.42 8.11 41.83
CA GLN A 902 12.41 8.29 43.28
C GLN A 902 13.69 7.77 43.96
N ARG A 903 14.33 6.73 43.39
CA ARG A 903 15.59 6.16 43.92
C ARG A 903 16.81 6.99 43.54
N LEU A 904 16.81 7.63 42.36
CA LEU A 904 17.98 8.33 41.81
C LEU A 904 18.61 9.38 42.75
N PRO A 905 17.84 10.23 43.47
CA PRO A 905 18.40 11.20 44.42
C PRO A 905 19.03 10.58 45.68
N CYS A 906 18.72 9.32 45.98
CA CYS A 906 19.19 8.62 47.17
C CYS A 906 20.56 7.93 46.97
N LEU A 907 21.13 8.01 45.76
CA LEU A 907 22.45 7.46 45.45
C LEU A 907 23.54 8.33 46.10
N GLN A 908 24.33 7.76 47.01
CA GLN A 908 25.45 8.47 47.65
C GLN A 908 26.68 8.45 46.75
N GLU A 909 27.28 9.62 46.49
CA GLU A 909 28.47 9.75 45.65
C GLU A 909 29.66 8.94 46.24
N GLY A 910 30.26 8.06 45.44
CA GLY A 910 31.56 7.42 45.73
C GLY A 910 31.56 5.99 46.30
N GLY A 911 30.41 5.34 46.49
CA GLY A 911 30.33 3.93 46.92
C GLY A 911 30.29 2.91 45.77
N VAL A 912 30.87 1.71 45.96
CA VAL A 912 30.78 0.59 44.99
C VAL A 912 29.33 0.20 44.71
N ASP A 913 28.49 0.17 45.75
CA ASP A 913 27.04 -0.09 45.62
C ASP A 913 26.35 0.95 44.72
N THR A 914 26.84 2.19 44.70
CA THR A 914 26.27 3.27 43.88
C THR A 914 26.56 3.06 42.39
N VAL A 915 27.73 2.52 42.04
CA VAL A 915 28.07 2.19 40.64
C VAL A 915 27.18 1.05 40.13
N THR A 916 26.98 0.01 40.95
CA THR A 916 26.11 -1.14 40.62
C THR A 916 24.64 -0.76 40.54
N GLU A 917 24.16 0.12 41.43
CA GLU A 917 22.79 0.68 41.33
C GLU A 917 22.61 1.53 40.08
N LEU A 918 23.55 2.42 39.77
CA LEU A 918 23.48 3.25 38.57
C LEU A 918 23.57 2.39 37.30
N ALA A 919 24.42 1.36 37.27
CA ALA A 919 24.47 0.38 36.18
C ALA A 919 23.13 -0.32 35.98
N SER A 920 22.49 -0.75 37.07
CA SER A 920 21.16 -1.36 37.05
C SER A 920 20.11 -0.39 36.47
N MET A 921 20.08 0.86 36.94
CA MET A 921 19.15 1.87 36.44
C MET A 921 19.37 2.19 34.96
N THR A 922 20.62 2.30 34.50
CA THR A 922 20.94 2.52 33.09
C THR A 922 20.48 1.34 32.23
N LEU A 923 20.75 0.10 32.66
CA LEU A 923 20.28 -1.11 31.97
C LEU A 923 18.76 -1.19 31.89
N LEU A 924 18.04 -0.91 32.98
CA LEU A 924 16.57 -0.84 32.98
C LEU A 924 16.08 0.22 32.00
N SER A 925 16.68 1.40 32.01
CA SER A 925 16.29 2.51 31.12
C SER A 925 16.47 2.14 29.63
N LEU A 926 17.58 1.48 29.28
CA LEU A 926 17.77 0.95 27.92
C LEU A 926 16.72 -0.10 27.56
N LEU A 927 16.51 -1.07 28.45
CA LEU A 927 15.53 -2.13 28.25
C LEU A 927 14.09 -1.59 28.14
N MET A 928 13.75 -0.44 28.72
CA MET A 928 12.42 0.16 28.62
C MET A 928 12.21 1.01 27.36
N HIS A 929 13.22 1.78 26.92
CA HIS A 929 13.00 2.80 25.88
C HIS A 929 13.87 2.69 24.61
N THR A 930 14.82 1.74 24.50
CA THR A 930 15.54 1.49 23.24
C THR A 930 15.07 0.22 22.54
N THR A 931 15.65 -0.06 21.36
CA THR A 931 15.43 -1.29 20.60
C THR A 931 16.11 -2.53 21.22
N CYS A 932 16.83 -2.42 22.33
CA CYS A 932 17.45 -3.57 23.02
C CYS A 932 16.38 -4.51 23.57
N SER A 933 16.26 -5.74 23.05
CA SER A 933 15.21 -6.69 23.46
C SER A 933 15.67 -7.74 24.46
N SER A 934 16.98 -7.81 24.74
CA SER A 934 17.58 -8.69 25.73
C SER A 934 18.53 -7.94 26.67
N LEU A 935 18.79 -8.53 27.84
CA LEU A 935 19.75 -7.99 28.80
C LEU A 935 21.16 -7.89 28.21
N ASN A 936 21.56 -8.90 27.42
CA ASN A 936 22.85 -8.92 26.75
C ASN A 936 22.96 -7.77 25.74
N ASP A 937 21.90 -7.50 24.99
CA ASP A 937 21.90 -6.38 24.03
C ASP A 937 22.09 -5.03 24.70
N ALA A 938 21.42 -4.80 25.84
CA ALA A 938 21.58 -3.58 26.61
C ALA A 938 22.98 -3.48 27.24
N ALA A 939 23.52 -4.59 27.71
CA ALA A 939 24.87 -4.66 28.27
C ALA A 939 25.95 -4.40 27.22
N ASP A 940 25.83 -5.04 26.04
CA ASP A 940 26.75 -4.88 24.91
C ASP A 940 26.82 -3.43 24.45
N ALA A 941 25.65 -2.77 24.36
CA ALA A 941 25.59 -1.34 24.09
C ALA A 941 26.33 -0.53 25.16
N LEU A 942 26.07 -0.76 26.44
CA LEU A 942 26.71 0.01 27.51
C LEU A 942 28.22 -0.21 27.58
N ARG A 943 28.73 -1.42 27.29
CA ARG A 943 30.18 -1.68 27.31
C ARG A 943 30.96 -0.79 26.33
N GLN A 944 30.29 -0.28 25.30
CA GLN A 944 30.85 0.62 24.29
C GLN A 944 30.57 2.11 24.58
N ALA A 945 29.93 2.43 25.71
CA ALA A 945 29.49 3.79 26.02
C ALA A 945 30.63 4.79 26.31
N ASP A 946 31.85 4.32 26.60
CA ASP A 946 33.06 5.15 26.69
C ASP A 946 33.54 5.66 25.33
N SER A 947 33.14 4.99 24.25
CA SER A 947 33.42 5.39 22.87
C SER A 947 32.25 6.18 22.26
N ALA A 948 31.35 6.71 23.09
CA ALA A 948 30.18 7.43 22.62
C ALA A 948 30.53 8.83 22.11
N GLU A 949 29.81 9.27 21.09
CA GLU A 949 30.04 10.55 20.41
C GLU A 949 28.85 11.50 20.60
N HIS A 950 29.16 12.79 20.63
CA HIS A 950 28.19 13.88 20.66
C HIS A 950 28.35 14.75 19.42
N ALA A 951 27.23 15.17 18.84
CA ALA A 951 27.26 16.28 17.90
C ALA A 951 27.31 17.60 18.69
N ALA A 952 28.09 18.57 18.23
CA ALA A 952 28.11 19.91 18.83
C ALA A 952 26.73 20.60 18.74
N SER A 953 26.02 20.38 17.62
CA SER A 953 24.65 20.87 17.37
C SER A 953 23.58 20.17 18.20
N GLU A 954 23.86 18.97 18.71
CA GLU A 954 22.91 18.09 19.40
C GLU A 954 23.52 17.49 20.67
N SER A 955 24.13 18.32 21.52
CA SER A 955 24.87 17.88 22.71
C SER A 955 24.03 17.12 23.74
N TRP A 956 22.70 17.23 23.67
CA TRP A 956 21.73 16.51 24.50
C TRP A 956 21.49 15.05 24.08
N GLN A 957 22.08 14.61 22.96
CA GLN A 957 22.04 13.23 22.47
C GLN A 957 23.40 12.54 22.60
N ILE A 958 23.38 11.24 22.83
CA ILE A 958 24.60 10.40 22.90
C ILE A 958 24.51 9.31 21.85
N ARG A 959 25.54 9.15 21.02
CA ARG A 959 25.62 8.09 20.00
C ARG A 959 26.62 7.03 20.46
N VAL A 960 26.10 5.91 20.96
CA VAL A 960 26.91 4.80 21.48
C VAL A 960 27.18 3.78 20.36
N PRO A 961 28.43 3.37 20.10
CA PRO A 961 28.71 2.29 19.15
C PRO A 961 27.95 1.02 19.48
N TYR A 962 27.26 0.43 18.50
CA TYR A 962 26.47 -0.78 18.70
C TYR A 962 26.25 -1.57 17.41
N ARG A 963 26.56 -2.88 17.43
CA ARG A 963 26.40 -3.83 16.31
C ARG A 963 26.94 -3.31 14.96
N GLY A 964 28.14 -2.74 14.98
CA GLY A 964 28.81 -2.14 13.82
C GLY A 964 28.36 -0.72 13.47
N GLY A 965 27.21 -0.26 13.98
CA GLY A 965 26.69 1.09 13.80
C GLY A 965 26.66 1.89 15.11
N HIS A 966 25.55 2.59 15.38
CA HIS A 966 25.34 3.30 16.63
C HIS A 966 23.90 3.16 17.14
N MET A 967 23.74 3.28 18.46
CA MET A 967 22.47 3.49 19.13
C MET A 967 22.40 4.92 19.64
N LEU A 968 21.30 5.60 19.31
CA LEU A 968 21.02 6.95 19.78
C LEU A 968 20.34 6.90 21.15
N LEU A 969 20.95 7.52 22.16
CA LEU A 969 20.39 7.68 23.50
C LEU A 969 19.98 9.14 23.71
N THR A 970 18.81 9.34 24.31
CA THR A 970 18.25 10.66 24.58
C THR A 970 17.61 10.71 25.97
N GLY A 971 17.42 11.92 26.52
CA GLY A 971 16.76 12.12 27.82
C GLY A 971 17.44 11.35 28.96
N ASP A 972 16.64 10.66 29.78
CA ASP A 972 17.13 9.93 30.95
C ASP A 972 18.21 8.90 30.61
N GLN A 973 18.10 8.21 29.47
CA GLN A 973 19.08 7.21 29.05
C GLN A 973 20.46 7.82 28.81
N ALA A 974 20.49 8.96 28.12
CA ALA A 974 21.72 9.71 27.86
C ALA A 974 22.34 10.19 29.19
N VAL A 975 21.53 10.76 30.07
CA VAL A 975 21.99 11.27 31.37
C VAL A 975 22.54 10.16 32.25
N LEU A 976 21.82 9.05 32.37
CA LEU A 976 22.24 7.89 33.18
C LEU A 976 23.51 7.25 32.62
N THR A 977 23.60 7.08 31.30
CA THR A 977 24.79 6.55 30.63
C THR A 977 26.01 7.45 30.85
N ALA A 978 25.87 8.77 30.64
CA ALA A 978 26.95 9.73 30.85
C ALA A 978 27.42 9.81 32.30
N ARG A 979 26.51 9.64 33.28
CA ARG A 979 26.87 9.57 34.70
C ARG A 979 27.61 8.27 35.02
N LEU A 980 27.15 7.14 34.48
CA LEU A 980 27.73 5.83 34.74
C LEU A 980 29.18 5.73 34.24
N VAL A 981 29.44 6.17 33.01
CA VAL A 981 30.78 6.09 32.37
C VAL A 981 31.83 6.93 33.11
N LYS A 982 31.42 7.93 33.90
CA LYS A 982 32.32 8.75 34.72
C LYS A 982 32.78 8.08 36.01
N LEU A 983 32.13 7.00 36.44
CA LEU A 983 32.45 6.31 37.69
C LEU A 983 33.48 5.20 37.47
N GLU A 984 34.44 5.06 38.38
CA GLU A 984 35.40 3.97 38.32
C GLU A 984 34.71 2.60 38.52
N GLY A 985 35.16 1.57 37.81
CA GLY A 985 34.62 0.21 37.94
C GLY A 985 33.27 -0.05 37.23
N TRP A 986 32.73 0.91 36.49
CA TRP A 986 31.41 0.80 35.84
C TRP A 986 31.25 -0.40 34.89
N LYS A 987 32.30 -0.79 34.15
CA LYS A 987 32.27 -2.00 33.29
C LYS A 987 32.10 -3.27 34.12
N HIS A 988 32.79 -3.37 35.25
CA HIS A 988 32.65 -4.50 36.16
C HIS A 988 31.26 -4.55 36.79
N ALA A 989 30.70 -3.38 37.15
CA ALA A 989 29.34 -3.29 37.64
C ALA A 989 28.30 -3.81 36.61
N ILE A 990 28.47 -3.51 35.31
CA ILE A 990 27.61 -4.08 34.26
C ILE A 990 27.73 -5.60 34.20
N GLU A 991 28.95 -6.14 34.27
CA GLU A 991 29.16 -7.60 34.31
C GLU A 991 28.52 -8.24 35.53
N GLU A 992 28.63 -7.61 36.70
CA GLU A 992 28.00 -8.08 37.93
C GLU A 992 26.47 -8.07 37.82
N VAL A 993 25.89 -6.99 37.30
CA VAL A 993 24.43 -6.85 37.12
C VAL A 993 23.88 -7.89 36.14
N THR A 994 24.65 -8.21 35.10
CA THR A 994 24.24 -9.11 34.01
C THR A 994 24.56 -10.59 34.27
N ARG A 995 25.44 -10.90 35.23
CA ARG A 995 25.81 -12.26 35.63
C ARG A 995 24.58 -13.07 36.08
N ASN A 996 24.66 -14.40 35.95
CA ASN A 996 23.62 -15.34 36.39
C ASN A 996 22.24 -14.99 35.83
N ASP A 997 22.19 -14.64 34.55
CA ASP A 997 20.98 -14.24 33.82
C ASP A 997 20.24 -13.05 34.46
N GLY A 998 21.00 -12.07 34.96
CA GLY A 998 20.46 -10.84 35.53
C GLY A 998 19.94 -10.96 36.97
N ALA A 999 20.38 -11.94 37.74
CA ALA A 999 19.93 -12.09 39.14
C ALA A 999 20.20 -10.86 40.01
N SER A 1000 21.28 -10.13 39.78
CA SER A 1000 21.56 -8.86 40.48
C SER A 1000 20.61 -7.74 40.03
N LEU A 1001 20.33 -7.64 38.72
CA LEU A 1001 19.29 -6.75 38.20
C LEU A 1001 17.92 -7.03 38.83
N GLY A 1002 17.54 -8.31 38.94
CA GLY A 1002 16.30 -8.70 39.59
C GLY A 1002 16.25 -8.33 41.07
N ALA A 1003 17.35 -8.54 41.81
CA ALA A 1003 17.44 -8.10 43.21
C ALA A 1003 17.24 -6.58 43.33
N PHE A 1004 17.83 -5.81 42.41
CA PHE A 1004 17.64 -4.37 42.34
C PHE A 1004 16.16 -4.00 42.10
N ILE A 1005 15.49 -4.63 41.13
CA ILE A 1005 14.09 -4.32 40.83
C ILE A 1005 13.17 -4.69 42.01
N THR A 1006 13.38 -5.84 42.65
CA THR A 1006 12.62 -6.27 43.84
C THR A 1006 12.71 -5.24 44.96
N ARG A 1007 13.87 -4.60 45.11
CA ARG A 1007 14.10 -3.60 46.16
C ARG A 1007 13.40 -2.27 45.87
N ILE A 1008 13.42 -1.79 44.62
CA ILE A 1008 12.83 -0.48 44.28
C ILE A 1008 11.32 -0.55 44.01
N ALA A 1009 10.81 -1.71 43.60
CA ALA A 1009 9.41 -1.91 43.27
C ALA A 1009 8.87 -3.23 43.85
N PRO A 1010 8.86 -3.41 45.19
CA PRO A 1010 8.50 -4.68 45.84
C PRO A 1010 7.06 -5.12 45.55
N ALA A 1011 6.15 -4.18 45.25
CA ALA A 1011 4.77 -4.47 44.92
C ALA A 1011 4.57 -5.14 43.54
N LEU A 1012 5.57 -5.10 42.66
CA LEU A 1012 5.49 -5.69 41.31
C LEU A 1012 5.86 -7.18 41.25
N TRP A 1013 6.07 -7.84 42.38
CA TRP A 1013 6.59 -9.21 42.41
C TRP A 1013 5.83 -10.11 43.39
N LYS A 1014 5.71 -11.40 43.05
CA LYS A 1014 5.12 -12.40 43.94
C LYS A 1014 6.13 -12.73 45.05
N GLN A 1015 5.65 -12.92 46.28
CA GLN A 1015 6.51 -13.38 47.38
C GLN A 1015 7.13 -14.73 47.02
N GLY A 1016 8.45 -14.85 47.20
CA GLY A 1016 9.21 -16.06 46.88
C GLY A 1016 9.66 -16.20 45.43
N ALA A 1017 9.37 -15.23 44.55
CA ALA A 1017 9.95 -15.22 43.19
C ALA A 1017 11.48 -15.09 43.26
N SER A 1018 12.20 -15.86 42.46
CA SER A 1018 13.65 -15.75 42.37
C SER A 1018 14.04 -14.48 41.62
N ASN A 1019 15.19 -13.88 41.97
CA ASN A 1019 15.65 -12.65 41.29
C ASN A 1019 15.89 -12.86 39.77
N ARG A 1020 16.18 -14.08 39.33
CA ARG A 1020 16.32 -14.38 37.90
C ARG A 1020 14.97 -14.30 37.17
N GLU A 1021 13.92 -14.89 37.76
CA GLU A 1021 12.56 -14.81 37.20
C GLU A 1021 12.08 -13.35 37.14
N VAL A 1022 12.42 -12.57 38.17
CA VAL A 1022 12.15 -11.13 38.23
C VAL A 1022 12.76 -10.41 37.02
N ALA A 1023 14.07 -10.57 36.79
CA ALA A 1023 14.74 -9.94 35.64
C ALA A 1023 14.13 -10.38 34.29
N HIS A 1024 13.80 -11.67 34.14
CA HIS A 1024 13.21 -12.21 32.91
C HIS A 1024 11.81 -11.64 32.63
N HIS A 1025 10.90 -11.66 33.61
CA HIS A 1025 9.55 -11.11 33.45
C HIS A 1025 9.57 -9.60 33.21
N PHE A 1026 10.53 -8.88 33.80
CA PHE A 1026 10.74 -7.46 33.48
C PHE A 1026 11.06 -7.28 31.99
N ILE A 1027 12.06 -8.00 31.45
CA ILE A 1027 12.45 -7.90 30.03
C ILE A 1027 11.28 -8.26 29.12
N GLU A 1028 10.53 -9.32 29.44
CA GLU A 1028 9.34 -9.71 28.69
C GLU A 1028 8.28 -8.61 28.68
N THR A 1029 8.03 -7.99 29.83
CA THR A 1029 7.04 -6.91 29.99
C THR A 1029 7.47 -5.64 29.26
N ALA A 1030 8.74 -5.27 29.37
CA ALA A 1030 9.31 -4.12 28.66
C ALA A 1030 9.17 -4.29 27.14
N ASN A 1031 9.42 -5.50 26.62
CA ASN A 1031 9.21 -5.81 25.21
C ASN A 1031 7.74 -5.69 24.77
N ILE A 1032 6.77 -6.01 25.64
CA ILE A 1032 5.34 -5.75 25.34
C ILE A 1032 5.04 -4.25 25.35
N ALA A 1033 5.51 -3.50 26.35
CA ALA A 1033 5.29 -2.06 26.43
C ALA A 1033 5.89 -1.30 25.22
N LYS A 1034 7.01 -1.78 24.66
CA LYS A 1034 7.61 -1.23 23.43
C LYS A 1034 6.70 -1.28 22.22
N SER A 1035 5.74 -2.23 22.15
CA SER A 1035 4.77 -2.24 21.06
C SER A 1035 3.99 -0.92 20.95
N ILE A 1036 3.80 -0.22 22.08
CA ILE A 1036 3.10 1.07 22.16
C ILE A 1036 4.07 2.26 22.11
N ARG A 1037 5.28 2.11 22.67
CA ARG A 1037 6.26 3.21 22.83
C ARG A 1037 7.20 3.40 21.64
N CYS A 1038 7.43 2.35 20.85
CA CYS A 1038 8.30 2.39 19.68
C CYS A 1038 7.52 2.67 18.39
N ASN A 1039 8.14 3.40 17.48
CA ASN A 1039 7.65 3.54 16.11
C ASN A 1039 7.73 2.20 15.35
N GLY A 1040 7.18 2.14 14.14
CA GLY A 1040 7.15 0.92 13.33
C GLY A 1040 8.53 0.29 13.12
N PRO A 1041 9.50 1.03 12.56
CA PRO A 1041 10.85 0.54 12.37
C PRO A 1041 11.54 0.04 13.65
N GLU A 1042 11.40 0.76 14.76
CA GLU A 1042 11.95 0.37 16.06
C GLU A 1042 11.36 -0.95 16.57
N ARG A 1043 10.05 -1.19 16.38
CA ARG A 1043 9.42 -2.49 16.73
C ARG A 1043 9.97 -3.63 15.89
N LEU A 1044 10.25 -3.40 14.61
CA LEU A 1044 10.90 -4.40 13.76
C LEU A 1044 12.32 -4.71 14.25
N ILE A 1045 13.08 -3.70 14.69
CA ILE A 1045 14.43 -3.92 15.24
C ILE A 1045 14.35 -4.66 16.58
N ALA A 1046 13.47 -4.23 17.48
CA ALA A 1046 13.29 -4.85 18.80
C ALA A 1046 12.83 -6.32 18.70
N SER A 1047 11.97 -6.64 17.73
CA SER A 1047 11.56 -8.03 17.47
C SER A 1047 12.62 -8.86 16.75
N GLY A 1048 13.74 -8.26 16.31
CA GLY A 1048 14.76 -8.93 15.49
C GLY A 1048 14.31 -9.19 14.05
N ALA A 1049 13.18 -8.63 13.63
CA ALA A 1049 12.68 -8.72 12.25
C ALA A 1049 13.46 -7.83 11.28
N ALA A 1050 14.13 -6.77 11.76
CA ALA A 1050 14.99 -5.92 10.97
C ALA A 1050 16.32 -5.62 11.68
N ALA A 1051 17.36 -5.35 10.90
CA ALA A 1051 18.62 -4.80 11.38
C ALA A 1051 18.74 -3.34 10.90
N PRO A 1052 19.21 -2.41 11.74
CA PRO A 1052 19.45 -1.03 11.31
C PRO A 1052 20.57 -0.98 10.27
N VAL A 1053 20.51 0.01 9.38
CA VAL A 1053 21.61 0.35 8.47
C VAL A 1053 22.81 0.79 9.31
N ILE A 1054 23.99 0.27 8.98
CA ILE A 1054 25.19 0.48 9.79
C ILE A 1054 25.81 1.83 9.43
N VAL A 1055 25.64 2.80 10.32
CA VAL A 1055 26.35 4.09 10.27
C VAL A 1055 27.12 4.23 11.57
N SER A 1056 28.43 4.50 11.50
CA SER A 1056 29.23 4.73 12.70
C SER A 1056 28.72 5.95 13.47
N ASN A 1057 28.87 5.92 14.79
CA ASN A 1057 28.52 7.02 15.68
C ASN A 1057 29.22 8.33 15.29
N ILE A 1058 30.51 8.27 14.90
CA ILE A 1058 31.29 9.43 14.45
C ILE A 1058 30.67 10.05 13.19
N ARG A 1059 30.30 9.22 12.19
CA ARG A 1059 29.67 9.68 10.95
C ARG A 1059 28.31 10.29 11.19
N ALA A 1060 27.52 9.71 12.09
CA ALA A 1060 26.22 10.25 12.45
C ALA A 1060 26.35 11.59 13.21
N ALA A 1061 27.31 11.72 14.14
CA ALA A 1061 27.58 12.98 14.84
C ALA A 1061 28.06 14.08 13.88
N SER A 1062 29.03 13.76 13.02
CA SER A 1062 29.56 14.71 12.04
C SER A 1062 28.50 15.16 11.04
N ALA A 1063 27.62 14.25 10.60
CA ALA A 1063 26.51 14.60 9.72
C ALA A 1063 25.52 15.59 10.38
N ALA A 1064 25.21 15.41 11.67
CA ALA A 1064 24.37 16.35 12.42
C ALA A 1064 25.02 17.74 12.53
N ASP A 1065 26.35 17.80 12.66
CA ASP A 1065 27.12 19.04 12.68
C ASP A 1065 27.38 19.65 11.29
N ASN A 1066 26.82 19.06 10.22
CA ASN A 1066 27.14 19.40 8.82
C ASN A 1066 28.65 19.37 8.52
N ALA A 1067 29.41 18.55 9.25
CA ALA A 1067 30.84 18.36 9.08
C ALA A 1067 31.12 17.15 8.19
N THR A 1068 32.06 17.32 7.26
CA THR A 1068 32.54 16.20 6.43
C THR A 1068 33.67 15.50 7.18
N ILE A 1069 33.53 14.20 7.43
CA ILE A 1069 34.64 13.41 7.95
C ILE A 1069 35.67 13.24 6.84
N GLU A 1070 36.88 13.78 7.02
CA GLU A 1070 38.03 13.38 6.20
C GLU A 1070 38.25 11.89 6.38
N SER A 1071 38.38 11.14 5.28
CA SER A 1071 38.49 9.67 5.33
C SER A 1071 39.78 9.23 6.03
N ILE A 1072 39.76 9.20 7.36
CA ILE A 1072 40.78 8.55 8.16
C ILE A 1072 40.41 7.06 8.19
N GLY A 1073 41.13 6.26 7.40
CA GLY A 1073 41.40 4.85 7.71
C GLY A 1073 40.26 3.81 7.71
N ALA A 1074 39.01 4.15 7.38
CA ALA A 1074 37.89 3.20 7.45
C ALA A 1074 37.94 2.02 6.46
N ALA A 1075 38.98 1.92 5.62
CA ALA A 1075 39.18 0.80 4.70
C ALA A 1075 39.92 -0.40 5.32
N GLN A 1076 40.48 -0.29 6.54
CA GLN A 1076 41.26 -1.39 7.14
C GLN A 1076 40.53 -2.24 8.18
N ASP A 1077 39.37 -1.81 8.72
CA ASP A 1077 38.61 -2.60 9.70
C ASP A 1077 37.38 -3.34 9.13
N LEU A 1078 37.13 -3.24 7.81
CA LEU A 1078 36.04 -3.97 7.12
C LEU A 1078 36.48 -5.32 6.53
N ASP A 1079 37.75 -5.70 6.68
CA ASP A 1079 38.28 -7.01 6.23
C ASP A 1079 38.04 -8.14 7.24
N ASN A 1080 37.39 -7.88 8.38
CA ASN A 1080 36.84 -8.95 9.19
C ASN A 1080 35.51 -9.41 8.56
N PRO A 1081 35.40 -10.67 8.10
CA PRO A 1081 34.11 -11.19 7.65
C PRO A 1081 33.13 -10.98 8.80
N ALA A 1082 32.00 -10.33 8.49
CA ALA A 1082 30.91 -10.14 9.45
C ALA A 1082 30.73 -11.45 10.23
N PRO A 1083 30.74 -11.43 11.58
CA PRO A 1083 30.46 -12.64 12.33
C PRO A 1083 29.14 -13.17 11.78
N GLN A 1084 29.16 -14.40 11.26
CA GLN A 1084 27.94 -15.09 10.88
C GLN A 1084 27.08 -15.07 12.14
N MET A 1085 26.12 -14.14 12.19
CA MET A 1085 25.09 -14.16 13.21
C MET A 1085 24.28 -15.42 12.91
N GLU A 1086 24.70 -16.53 13.51
CA GLU A 1086 23.77 -17.61 13.74
C GLU A 1086 22.58 -16.98 14.48
N PRO A 1087 21.37 -17.05 13.91
CA PRO A 1087 20.18 -16.63 14.63
C PRO A 1087 20.18 -17.37 15.97
N PRO A 1088 19.87 -16.72 17.11
CA PRO A 1088 19.88 -17.38 18.40
C PRO A 1088 19.04 -18.65 18.31
N HIS A 1089 19.69 -19.80 18.51
CA HIS A 1089 19.10 -21.14 18.48
C HIS A 1089 18.16 -21.33 19.68
N SER A 1090 17.03 -20.63 19.70
CA SER A 1090 15.94 -20.87 20.64
C SER A 1090 14.64 -20.19 20.22
N CYS A 1091 14.26 -20.28 18.94
CA CYS A 1091 12.87 -20.07 18.55
C CYS A 1091 12.55 -20.99 17.36
N ARG A 1092 11.98 -22.15 17.69
CA ARG A 1092 11.52 -23.15 16.73
C ARG A 1092 10.50 -22.51 15.77
N GLN A 1093 10.85 -22.52 14.48
CA GLN A 1093 9.96 -22.57 13.32
C GLN A 1093 8.66 -21.76 13.41
N GLU A 1094 8.75 -20.44 13.24
CA GLU A 1094 7.61 -19.67 12.73
C GLU A 1094 7.65 -19.64 11.18
N PRO A 1095 6.64 -20.21 10.49
CA PRO A 1095 6.67 -20.35 9.03
C PRO A 1095 6.45 -19.04 8.25
N ALA A 1096 6.18 -17.91 8.92
CA ALA A 1096 5.92 -16.61 8.29
C ALA A 1096 7.18 -15.78 7.98
N HIS A 1097 8.32 -16.03 8.64
CA HIS A 1097 9.48 -15.13 8.60
C HIS A 1097 10.52 -15.42 7.49
N ARG A 1098 10.32 -16.46 6.67
CA ARG A 1098 11.22 -16.75 5.52
C ARG A 1098 11.32 -15.58 4.54
N THR A 1099 10.26 -14.76 4.42
CA THR A 1099 10.18 -13.64 3.47
C THR A 1099 10.88 -12.37 3.99
N VAL A 1100 11.02 -12.21 5.31
CA VAL A 1100 11.71 -11.07 5.95
C VAL A 1100 13.23 -11.24 5.86
N ARG A 1101 13.74 -12.47 5.96
CA ARG A 1101 15.15 -12.79 5.64
C ARG A 1101 15.57 -12.33 4.25
N ASN A 1102 14.66 -12.36 3.27
CA ASN A 1102 14.96 -11.86 1.92
C ASN A 1102 14.89 -10.33 1.80
N ILE A 1103 14.10 -9.62 2.62
CA ILE A 1103 14.15 -8.15 2.67
C ILE A 1103 15.43 -7.68 3.33
N ALA A 1104 15.85 -8.32 4.42
CA ALA A 1104 17.13 -8.01 5.04
C ALA A 1104 18.28 -8.19 4.04
N ASN A 1105 18.29 -9.29 3.27
CA ASN A 1105 19.27 -9.50 2.19
C ASN A 1105 19.18 -8.46 1.06
N VAL A 1106 17.97 -7.99 0.72
CA VAL A 1106 17.75 -6.95 -0.30
C VAL A 1106 18.17 -5.57 0.22
N MET A 1107 17.83 -5.22 1.46
CA MET A 1107 18.27 -3.99 2.13
C MET A 1107 19.78 -3.97 2.34
N GLN A 1108 20.37 -5.13 2.66
CA GLN A 1108 21.81 -5.32 2.74
C GLN A 1108 22.45 -5.12 1.36
N ALA A 1109 21.81 -5.55 0.26
CA ALA A 1109 22.26 -5.28 -1.11
C ALA A 1109 22.17 -3.79 -1.53
N PHE A 1110 21.36 -2.99 -0.86
CA PHE A 1110 21.30 -1.53 -1.02
C PHE A 1110 22.17 -0.75 -0.01
N HIS A 1111 22.89 -1.47 0.86
CA HIS A 1111 23.87 -0.85 1.75
C HIS A 1111 25.01 -0.26 0.92
N PRO A 1112 25.47 0.99 1.19
CA PRO A 1112 26.55 1.63 0.43
C PRO A 1112 27.85 0.80 0.35
N ASP A 1113 28.04 -0.04 1.36
CA ASP A 1113 29.24 -0.87 1.55
C ASP A 1113 28.99 -2.38 1.30
N PHE A 1114 27.89 -2.75 0.63
CA PHE A 1114 27.63 -4.14 0.29
C PHE A 1114 28.65 -4.70 -0.71
N SER A 1115 29.41 -5.71 -0.29
CA SER A 1115 30.43 -6.39 -1.10
C SER A 1115 30.00 -7.77 -1.64
N GLY A 1116 28.72 -8.11 -1.49
CA GLY A 1116 28.17 -9.38 -1.98
C GLY A 1116 27.88 -9.38 -3.49
N THR A 1117 27.25 -10.47 -3.97
CA THR A 1117 26.79 -10.57 -5.35
C THR A 1117 25.31 -10.21 -5.48
N ILE A 1118 24.97 -9.29 -6.39
CA ILE A 1118 23.59 -9.05 -6.80
C ILE A 1118 23.38 -9.76 -8.13
N LEU A 1119 22.46 -10.73 -8.16
CA LEU A 1119 22.14 -11.52 -9.35
C LEU A 1119 23.38 -12.20 -9.98
N GLY A 1120 24.30 -12.69 -9.13
CA GLY A 1120 25.52 -13.39 -9.55
C GLY A 1120 26.68 -12.48 -9.96
N ASN A 1121 26.53 -11.16 -9.91
CA ASN A 1121 27.61 -10.20 -10.16
C ASN A 1121 28.08 -9.53 -8.86
N PRO A 1122 29.39 -9.45 -8.59
CA PRO A 1122 29.91 -8.75 -7.41
C PRO A 1122 29.60 -7.25 -7.49
N VAL A 1123 29.13 -6.66 -6.39
CA VAL A 1123 28.86 -5.23 -6.31
C VAL A 1123 30.18 -4.45 -6.30
N GLY A 1124 30.29 -3.47 -7.20
CA GLY A 1124 31.48 -2.62 -7.30
C GLY A 1124 31.56 -1.62 -6.13
N PRO A 1125 32.77 -1.17 -5.75
CA PRO A 1125 32.95 -0.27 -4.61
C PRO A 1125 32.20 1.06 -4.81
N PRO A 1126 31.69 1.68 -3.73
CA PRO A 1126 30.99 2.95 -3.83
C PRO A 1126 31.91 4.01 -4.45
N LYS A 1127 31.47 4.63 -5.55
CA LYS A 1127 32.17 5.76 -6.17
C LYS A 1127 32.21 6.90 -5.17
N ALA A 1128 33.41 7.23 -4.68
CA ALA A 1128 33.66 8.48 -3.97
C ALA A 1128 33.13 9.65 -4.80
N LYS A 1129 32.19 10.43 -4.25
CA LYS A 1129 31.79 11.71 -4.84
C LYS A 1129 33.03 12.59 -4.89
N ARG A 1130 33.57 12.84 -6.09
CA ARG A 1130 34.44 13.98 -6.33
C ARG A 1130 33.56 15.22 -6.46
N HIS A 1131 33.97 16.29 -5.77
CA HIS A 1131 33.40 17.63 -5.79
C HIS A 1131 33.11 18.14 -7.21
#